data_AF-A0A4S8KYS7-F1
#
_entry.id   AF-A0A4S8KYS7-F1
#
_cell.length_a   1.000
_cell.length_b   1.000
_cell.length_c   1.000
_cell.angle_alpha   90.00
_cell.angle_beta   90.00
_cell.angle_gamma   90.00
#
_symmetry.space_group_name_H-M   'P 1'
#
loop_
_entity.id
_entity.type
_entity.pdbx_description
1 polymer ?
#
loop_
_entity_poly.entity_id
_entity_poly.type
_entity_poly.pdbx_seq_one_letter_code
_entity_poly.pdbx_strand_id
1 'polypeptide(L)'
;SFTALRKTQANLVESIGPHSNHHVSPLGNHFFMNHPMRLFAMDWANPLVRKHIHIYPELSPIISETWQAQKWLHEVDPSELPPMWADWNSAQNRHRHFYVNELARTKTGEFVIILRWVMIAMTSDREGGQVHADILRVTVQETSESGLFCTIHSQHDRIPAQSLAQNILEIQATYGEGLKFSDYSPCQYTVVNPLREISKGRPMFRLRVIPWSDDVSGNVSKQYNAHTNVYITNAHLPHRMLAQEFFIRYCSTSQVASSSEQFVALCENFKCNKWTETYDCELDEEILFQLIPHFLPADNPQQSETASHIGVNGRKNCRRDLNGGSEAFKETVDGYEALYHPGSPRNTEQTIQCIRWQIWQACYGKEDAVKESATATGVKDKISQYWIDQLLIKFKEHYKERIKNPDTRDPQLNSKSLKGDGRKLLVEEISREIQLELWNWVIQQPQGSYEKLAINDPRRNDLRPGDHYNILLETRGIDPHLDTPGELLHSWLLGPDKYVWHSTSHGWNSDYESIFAVRLQSSCLDGLTIPPPRAEYMMKYKNSLIGKHFKSLQQLAVFHLHGLCSSQLLNLWKATGELGAYLWMPEIRNLDIYLADLQILIDNLLDAWADVDSRRIITKIKLHVLTHLPEDIRRFGPAVIFATEVFECFNAVFRLCSILSNHLAPSRDIALALGGMERFKHIISGGYWRDVKTNRYICAGVAIREFFKKNQHVQRQLGWVDDSKITPGQIKLVPADRKSRRRVMYCWSELIKDLNLVAGDSISPSAESVWNPCMLVVSRSKDICRVGAWVCLEYKNVSSIIISAKYLLMCSQNITAARIVKILIENGKSAAPSNVRILLEHFRILDHKDERLNMPILVNSTEIIVASGSDILFDFNAQHDCVSAGCQIGVSDTYVMQERMQTTKHKACVVHVDDGRYLLNMHALHNAHLIREALPRHLVAPVPLKSDRVEFHKQLSASLQVSG
;
A
#
# COMPACT_ATOMS: atom_id res chain seq x y z
N SER A 1 -15.34 -32.96 -28.00
CA SER A 1 -14.28 -33.90 -27.61
C SER A 1 -13.21 -33.17 -26.80
N PHE A 2 -12.44 -33.88 -25.96
CA PHE A 2 -11.28 -33.27 -25.28
C PHE A 2 -10.26 -32.68 -26.27
N THR A 3 -10.11 -33.29 -27.45
CA THR A 3 -9.27 -32.77 -28.54
C THR A 3 -9.69 -31.38 -28.99
N ALA A 4 -11.01 -31.16 -29.20
CA ALA A 4 -11.53 -29.85 -29.59
C ALA A 4 -11.29 -28.81 -28.48
N LEU A 5 -11.51 -29.18 -27.21
CA LEU A 5 -11.24 -28.31 -26.07
C LEU A 5 -9.76 -27.92 -25.98
N ARG A 6 -8.84 -28.89 -26.12
CA ARG A 6 -7.39 -28.66 -26.09
C ARG A 6 -6.94 -27.77 -27.24
N LYS A 7 -7.49 -27.96 -28.45
CA LYS A 7 -7.24 -27.09 -29.60
C LYS A 7 -7.72 -25.66 -29.34
N THR A 8 -8.92 -25.48 -28.78
CA THR A 8 -9.42 -24.17 -28.38
C THR A 8 -8.54 -23.52 -27.32
N GLN A 9 -8.11 -24.27 -26.30
CA GLN A 9 -7.18 -23.76 -25.27
C GLN A 9 -5.86 -23.28 -25.88
N ALA A 10 -5.26 -24.06 -26.78
CA ALA A 10 -4.03 -23.67 -27.48
C ALA A 10 -4.20 -22.37 -28.28
N ASN A 11 -5.30 -22.26 -29.05
CA ASN A 11 -5.60 -21.05 -29.81
C ASN A 11 -5.79 -19.82 -28.90
N LEU A 12 -6.46 -19.98 -27.76
CA LEU A 12 -6.65 -18.90 -26.79
C LEU A 12 -5.34 -18.49 -26.10
N VAL A 13 -4.45 -19.44 -25.82
CA VAL A 13 -3.11 -19.15 -25.29
C VAL A 13 -2.33 -18.27 -26.27
N GLU A 14 -2.38 -18.61 -27.55
CA GLU A 14 -1.73 -17.86 -28.64
C GLU A 14 -2.34 -16.47 -28.84
N SER A 15 -3.67 -16.33 -28.77
CA SER A 15 -4.36 -15.08 -29.11
C SER A 15 -4.39 -14.04 -27.97
N ILE A 16 -4.39 -14.49 -26.70
CA ILE A 16 -4.65 -13.60 -25.55
C ILE A 16 -3.36 -13.25 -24.78
N GLY A 17 -2.41 -14.20 -24.66
CA GLY A 17 -1.35 -14.09 -23.66
C GLY A 17 -1.91 -14.13 -22.21
N PRO A 18 -1.13 -13.87 -21.16
CA PRO A 18 0.31 -13.69 -21.20
C PRO A 18 1.02 -14.99 -21.57
N HIS A 19 2.16 -14.86 -22.26
CA HIS A 19 3.11 -15.96 -22.47
C HIS A 19 4.14 -15.95 -21.34
N SER A 20 4.55 -17.15 -20.93
CA SER A 20 5.64 -17.35 -19.98
C SER A 20 6.94 -17.47 -20.76
N ASN A 21 7.84 -16.51 -20.58
CA ASN A 21 9.14 -16.47 -21.24
C ASN A 21 10.22 -17.03 -20.32
N HIS A 22 11.21 -17.70 -20.91
CA HIS A 22 12.39 -18.15 -20.20
C HIS A 22 13.40 -17.03 -20.06
N HIS A 23 13.96 -16.88 -18.86
CA HIS A 23 14.98 -15.89 -18.52
C HIS A 23 16.18 -16.59 -17.85
N VAL A 24 17.36 -16.06 -18.14
CA VAL A 24 18.60 -16.41 -17.44
C VAL A 24 19.04 -15.15 -16.71
N SER A 25 19.19 -15.24 -15.39
CA SER A 25 19.68 -14.13 -14.59
C SER A 25 21.15 -13.84 -14.92
N PRO A 26 21.66 -12.66 -14.56
CA PRO A 26 23.07 -12.35 -14.75
C PRO A 26 24.03 -13.29 -14.00
N LEU A 27 23.54 -13.99 -12.97
CA LEU A 27 24.29 -15.01 -12.23
C LEU A 27 24.16 -16.42 -12.83
N GLY A 28 23.47 -16.57 -13.95
CA GLY A 28 23.26 -17.85 -14.64
C GLY A 28 22.05 -18.65 -14.14
N ASN A 29 21.20 -18.09 -13.28
CA ASN A 29 20.02 -18.80 -12.77
C ASN A 29 18.85 -18.75 -13.75
N HIS A 30 18.17 -19.87 -13.93
CA HIS A 30 17.08 -20.02 -14.88
C HIS A 30 15.71 -19.86 -14.21
N PHE A 31 14.81 -19.09 -14.82
CA PHE A 31 13.43 -18.95 -14.35
C PHE A 31 12.47 -18.55 -15.49
N PHE A 32 11.17 -18.61 -15.21
CA PHE A 32 10.13 -18.20 -16.16
C PHE A 32 9.34 -17.01 -15.61
N MET A 33 8.94 -16.11 -16.52
CA MET A 33 8.19 -14.89 -16.19
C MET A 33 7.01 -14.71 -17.15
N ASN A 34 5.83 -14.41 -16.61
CA ASN A 34 4.70 -13.92 -17.39
C ASN A 34 4.93 -12.46 -17.75
N HIS A 35 4.87 -12.15 -19.05
CA HIS A 35 5.30 -10.85 -19.57
C HIS A 35 4.52 -9.66 -18.93
N PRO A 36 5.18 -8.75 -18.17
CA PRO A 36 4.53 -7.64 -17.46
C PRO A 36 3.68 -6.74 -18.36
N MET A 37 4.23 -6.34 -19.52
CA MET A 37 3.48 -5.54 -20.49
C MET A 37 2.19 -6.23 -20.98
N ARG A 38 2.16 -7.57 -21.11
CA ARG A 38 0.93 -8.26 -21.55
C ARG A 38 -0.12 -8.30 -20.45
N LEU A 39 0.29 -8.42 -19.19
CA LEU A 39 -0.61 -8.34 -18.04
C LEU A 39 -1.32 -6.98 -17.97
N PHE A 40 -0.60 -5.88 -18.21
CA PHE A 40 -1.17 -4.53 -18.24
C PHE A 40 -1.93 -4.21 -19.53
N ALA A 41 -1.53 -4.79 -20.67
CA ALA A 41 -2.32 -4.71 -21.90
C ALA A 41 -3.72 -5.32 -21.71
N MET A 42 -3.84 -6.39 -20.92
CA MET A 42 -5.13 -6.97 -20.58
C MET A 42 -5.99 -6.03 -19.72
N ASP A 43 -5.39 -5.20 -18.86
CA ASP A 43 -6.14 -4.20 -18.08
C ASP A 43 -6.78 -3.14 -18.98
N TRP A 44 -6.05 -2.66 -20.00
CA TRP A 44 -6.57 -1.72 -21.01
C TRP A 44 -7.70 -2.32 -21.84
N ALA A 45 -7.57 -3.59 -22.20
CA ALA A 45 -8.53 -4.29 -23.04
C ALA A 45 -9.72 -4.87 -22.24
N ASN A 46 -9.84 -4.59 -20.94
CA ASN A 46 -10.85 -5.19 -20.07
C ASN A 46 -11.83 -4.14 -19.53
N PRO A 47 -13.11 -4.15 -19.94
CA PRO A 47 -14.07 -3.11 -19.55
C PRO A 47 -14.38 -3.10 -18.04
N LEU A 48 -14.09 -4.20 -17.33
CA LEU A 48 -14.23 -4.24 -15.88
C LEU A 48 -13.09 -3.50 -15.16
N VAL A 49 -11.92 -3.41 -15.78
CA VAL A 49 -10.71 -2.80 -15.21
C VAL A 49 -10.48 -1.40 -15.76
N ARG A 50 -10.57 -1.23 -17.09
CA ARG A 50 -10.23 -0.01 -17.81
C ARG A 50 -10.94 1.24 -17.29
N LYS A 51 -12.22 1.11 -16.93
CA LYS A 51 -13.04 2.20 -16.35
C LYS A 51 -12.55 2.77 -15.02
N HIS A 52 -11.62 2.06 -14.39
CA HIS A 52 -11.03 2.45 -13.11
C HIS A 52 -9.58 2.92 -13.24
N ILE A 53 -8.98 2.88 -14.44
CA ILE A 53 -7.61 3.34 -14.66
C ILE A 53 -7.59 4.87 -14.64
N HIS A 54 -6.99 5.44 -13.60
CA HIS A 54 -6.82 6.87 -13.42
C HIS A 54 -5.52 7.34 -14.09
N ILE A 55 -5.59 8.09 -15.19
CA ILE A 55 -4.39 8.33 -16.05
C ILE A 55 -3.46 9.42 -15.50
N TYR A 56 -4.00 10.54 -15.02
CA TYR A 56 -3.23 11.75 -14.73
C TYR A 56 -2.96 11.91 -13.22
N PRO A 57 -1.95 12.67 -12.78
CA PRO A 57 -1.89 13.11 -11.39
C PRO A 57 -3.14 13.91 -11.02
N GLU A 58 -3.61 13.84 -9.78
CA GLU A 58 -4.87 14.46 -9.35
C GLU A 58 -4.67 15.41 -8.18
N LEU A 59 -5.10 16.65 -8.34
CA LEU A 59 -5.28 17.58 -7.23
C LEU A 59 -6.69 17.42 -6.69
N SER A 60 -6.77 16.91 -5.47
CA SER A 60 -8.01 16.62 -4.76
C SER A 60 -7.97 17.23 -3.37
N PRO A 61 -9.12 17.70 -2.83
CA PRO A 61 -9.22 18.10 -1.43
C PRO A 61 -9.04 16.94 -0.44
N ILE A 62 -9.17 15.70 -0.90
CA ILE A 62 -9.03 14.48 -0.07
C ILE A 62 -7.99 13.57 -0.71
N ILE A 63 -6.97 13.19 0.06
CA ILE A 63 -5.93 12.24 -0.35
C ILE A 63 -6.34 10.85 0.10
N SER A 64 -6.55 9.97 -0.87
CA SER A 64 -6.99 8.58 -0.67
C SER A 64 -6.29 7.59 -1.61
N GLU A 65 -5.59 8.12 -2.62
CA GLU A 65 -4.96 7.34 -3.69
C GLU A 65 -3.56 7.91 -3.97
N THR A 66 -2.69 7.09 -4.57
CA THR A 66 -1.26 7.43 -4.69
C THR A 66 -0.98 8.51 -5.76
N TRP A 67 -1.84 8.65 -6.76
CA TRP A 67 -1.77 9.74 -7.76
C TRP A 67 -2.19 11.11 -7.22
N GLN A 68 -2.72 11.17 -5.99
CA GLN A 68 -3.03 12.39 -5.25
C GLN A 68 -1.89 12.80 -4.30
N ALA A 69 -0.83 12.00 -4.20
CA ALA A 69 0.25 12.19 -3.24
C ALA A 69 1.47 12.91 -3.86
N GLN A 70 2.35 13.40 -3.00
CA GLN A 70 3.44 14.31 -3.39
C GLN A 70 4.38 13.71 -4.43
N LYS A 71 4.71 12.40 -4.34
CA LYS A 71 5.65 11.80 -5.29
C LYS A 71 5.14 11.98 -6.72
N TRP A 72 3.89 11.64 -6.96
CA TRP A 72 3.30 11.73 -8.30
C TRP A 72 3.04 13.17 -8.72
N LEU A 73 2.61 14.03 -7.79
CA LEU A 73 2.27 15.42 -8.07
C LEU A 73 3.50 16.32 -8.30
N HIS A 74 4.64 16.05 -7.66
CA HIS A 74 5.74 17.01 -7.56
C HIS A 74 7.14 16.43 -7.76
N GLU A 75 7.39 15.17 -7.40
CA GLU A 75 8.76 14.61 -7.44
C GLU A 75 9.10 13.91 -8.75
N VAL A 76 8.09 13.30 -9.37
CA VAL A 76 8.25 12.58 -10.63
C VAL A 76 8.71 13.53 -11.73
N ASP A 77 9.76 13.11 -12.47
CA ASP A 77 10.21 13.82 -13.66
C ASP A 77 9.04 14.01 -14.65
N PRO A 78 8.77 15.23 -15.14
CA PRO A 78 7.69 15.49 -16.09
C PRO A 78 7.72 14.60 -17.33
N SER A 79 8.91 14.17 -17.77
CA SER A 79 9.09 13.24 -18.88
C SER A 79 8.64 11.81 -18.60
N GLU A 80 8.29 11.47 -17.35
CA GLU A 80 7.69 10.21 -16.94
C GLU A 80 6.16 10.28 -16.72
N LEU A 81 5.58 11.49 -16.70
CA LEU A 81 4.13 11.70 -16.60
C LEU A 81 3.42 11.41 -17.94
N PRO A 82 2.08 11.23 -17.98
CA PRO A 82 1.37 11.01 -19.24
C PRO A 82 1.74 12.05 -20.31
N PRO A 83 2.18 11.62 -21.50
CA PRO A 83 2.82 12.52 -22.47
C PRO A 83 1.81 13.40 -23.23
N MET A 84 0.53 13.03 -23.24
CA MET A 84 -0.48 13.71 -24.06
C MET A 84 -1.88 13.66 -23.45
N TRP A 85 -2.72 14.52 -23.99
CA TRP A 85 -4.17 14.53 -23.79
C TRP A 85 -4.89 14.77 -25.12
N ALA A 86 -6.12 14.29 -25.20
CA ALA A 86 -7.06 14.59 -26.27
C ALA A 86 -8.48 14.71 -25.68
N ASP A 87 -9.37 15.35 -26.43
CA ASP A 87 -10.78 15.45 -26.05
C ASP A 87 -11.50 14.13 -26.37
N TRP A 88 -11.37 13.15 -25.47
CA TRP A 88 -11.88 11.79 -25.62
C TRP A 88 -13.40 11.71 -25.76
N ASN A 89 -14.12 12.72 -25.28
CA ASN A 89 -15.58 12.80 -25.34
C ASN A 89 -16.07 13.34 -26.70
N SER A 90 -15.19 13.95 -27.50
CA SER A 90 -15.52 14.48 -28.81
C SER A 90 -15.06 13.53 -29.92
N ALA A 91 -16.01 12.93 -30.63
CA ALA A 91 -15.71 12.09 -31.79
C ALA A 91 -14.86 12.81 -32.86
N GLN A 92 -14.99 14.13 -32.97
CA GLN A 92 -14.23 14.93 -33.93
C GLN A 92 -12.82 15.30 -33.43
N ASN A 93 -12.65 15.50 -32.12
CA ASN A 93 -11.40 15.99 -31.53
C ASN A 93 -10.55 14.91 -30.84
N ARG A 94 -11.06 13.67 -30.67
CA ARG A 94 -10.33 12.57 -30.01
C ARG A 94 -9.00 12.19 -30.68
N HIS A 95 -8.81 12.56 -31.95
CA HIS A 95 -7.54 12.38 -32.68
C HIS A 95 -6.65 13.64 -32.73
N ARG A 96 -7.12 14.76 -32.16
CA ARG A 96 -6.29 15.96 -31.97
C ARG A 96 -5.50 15.81 -30.68
N HIS A 97 -4.33 15.20 -30.79
CA HIS A 97 -3.47 15.00 -29.62
C HIS A 97 -2.65 16.25 -29.33
N PHE A 98 -2.63 16.65 -28.06
CA PHE A 98 -1.75 17.67 -27.52
C PHE A 98 -0.68 16.98 -26.68
N TYR A 99 0.59 17.14 -27.04
CA TYR A 99 1.70 16.58 -26.26
C TYR A 99 2.30 17.64 -25.33
N VAL A 100 2.91 17.18 -24.25
CA VAL A 100 3.80 18.02 -23.44
C VAL A 100 4.99 18.50 -24.26
N ASN A 101 5.55 19.63 -23.86
CA ASN A 101 6.63 20.38 -24.49
C ASN A 101 6.33 20.89 -25.91
N GLU A 102 5.05 21.00 -26.29
CA GLU A 102 4.64 21.52 -27.60
C GLU A 102 3.86 22.83 -27.49
N LEU A 103 3.98 23.64 -28.55
CA LEU A 103 3.14 24.80 -28.79
C LEU A 103 1.71 24.37 -29.10
N ALA A 104 0.76 25.03 -28.44
CA ALA A 104 -0.66 24.90 -28.69
C ALA A 104 -1.32 26.29 -28.72
N ARG A 105 -2.45 26.38 -29.41
CA ARG A 105 -3.30 27.58 -29.41
C ARG A 105 -4.59 27.29 -28.65
N THR A 106 -4.98 28.20 -27.77
CA THR A 106 -6.25 28.15 -27.04
C THR A 106 -7.41 28.63 -27.91
N LYS A 107 -8.65 28.36 -27.48
CA LYS A 107 -9.90 28.86 -28.10
C LYS A 107 -10.02 30.38 -28.07
N THR A 108 -9.34 31.04 -27.13
CA THR A 108 -9.26 32.51 -27.04
C THR A 108 -8.19 33.09 -27.98
N GLY A 109 -7.43 32.23 -28.66
CA GLY A 109 -6.41 32.62 -29.62
C GLY A 109 -5.00 32.79 -29.04
N GLU A 110 -4.81 32.59 -27.73
CA GLU A 110 -3.51 32.66 -27.05
C GLU A 110 -2.63 31.45 -27.40
N PHE A 111 -1.31 31.66 -27.42
CA PHE A 111 -0.33 30.59 -27.64
C PHE A 111 0.33 30.19 -26.32
N VAL A 112 0.50 28.88 -26.13
CA VAL A 112 1.01 28.30 -24.88
C VAL A 112 1.91 27.10 -25.17
N ILE A 113 2.88 26.83 -24.29
CA ILE A 113 3.60 25.55 -24.23
C ILE A 113 2.99 24.71 -23.13
N ILE A 114 2.66 23.45 -23.42
CA ILE A 114 2.11 22.52 -22.43
C ILE A 114 3.25 21.87 -21.66
N LEU A 115 3.25 21.94 -20.32
CA LEU A 115 4.29 21.33 -19.48
C LEU A 115 3.86 19.97 -18.92
N ARG A 116 2.64 19.89 -18.41
CA ARG A 116 2.09 18.65 -17.84
C ARG A 116 0.57 18.66 -17.80
N TRP A 117 0.00 17.47 -17.70
CA TRP A 117 -1.43 17.24 -17.53
C TRP A 117 -1.74 16.88 -16.08
N VAL A 118 -2.80 17.47 -15.52
CA VAL A 118 -3.24 17.23 -14.15
C VAL A 118 -4.76 17.21 -14.09
N MET A 119 -5.34 16.29 -13.34
CA MET A 119 -6.77 16.28 -13.05
C MET A 119 -7.06 17.18 -11.84
N ILE A 120 -8.10 18.01 -11.91
CA ILE A 120 -8.61 18.75 -10.76
C ILE A 120 -9.97 18.18 -10.38
N ALA A 121 -10.06 17.64 -9.16
CA ALA A 121 -11.33 17.21 -8.58
C ALA A 121 -11.99 18.41 -7.86
N MET A 122 -13.21 18.75 -8.26
CA MET A 122 -13.97 19.90 -7.70
C MET A 122 -14.73 19.52 -6.42
N THR A 123 -15.02 18.24 -6.20
CA THR A 123 -15.83 17.72 -5.09
C THR A 123 -15.20 16.45 -4.50
N SER A 124 -15.55 16.13 -3.25
CA SER A 124 -15.18 14.87 -2.57
C SER A 124 -15.69 13.62 -3.28
N ASP A 125 -16.83 13.77 -3.95
CA ASP A 125 -17.50 12.71 -4.66
C ASP A 125 -16.77 12.61 -6.00
N ARG A 126 -15.98 11.53 -6.19
CA ARG A 126 -15.00 11.31 -7.26
C ARG A 126 -15.55 11.37 -8.71
N GLU A 127 -16.75 11.88 -8.91
CA GLU A 127 -17.43 12.09 -10.19
C GLU A 127 -17.33 13.57 -10.59
N GLY A 128 -16.64 13.88 -11.69
CA GLY A 128 -16.63 15.24 -12.29
C GLY A 128 -15.28 15.97 -12.33
N GLY A 129 -14.16 15.28 -12.08
CA GLY A 129 -12.83 15.87 -12.25
C GLY A 129 -12.56 16.31 -13.70
N GLN A 130 -11.88 17.45 -13.88
CA GLN A 130 -11.52 17.98 -15.21
C GLN A 130 -10.01 17.99 -15.40
N VAL A 131 -9.56 17.53 -16.56
CA VAL A 131 -8.13 17.61 -16.94
C VAL A 131 -7.78 19.06 -17.26
N HIS A 132 -6.67 19.52 -16.69
CA HIS A 132 -6.03 20.80 -16.91
C HIS A 132 -4.61 20.58 -17.43
N ALA A 133 -4.06 21.62 -18.04
CA ALA A 133 -2.67 21.70 -18.44
C ALA A 133 -1.96 22.77 -17.61
N ASP A 134 -0.81 22.43 -17.02
CA ASP A 134 0.14 23.46 -16.60
C ASP A 134 0.91 23.90 -17.84
N ILE A 135 1.01 25.21 -18.03
CA ILE A 135 1.49 25.81 -19.28
C ILE A 135 2.51 26.93 -19.04
N LEU A 136 3.31 27.22 -20.07
CA LEU A 136 4.02 28.48 -20.22
C LEU A 136 3.30 29.36 -21.24
N ARG A 137 3.22 30.66 -20.97
CA ARG A 137 2.65 31.62 -21.92
C ARG A 137 3.65 31.95 -23.03
N VAL A 138 3.16 32.10 -24.26
CA VAL A 138 3.96 32.45 -25.44
C VAL A 138 3.43 33.77 -26.00
N THR A 139 4.30 34.76 -26.15
CA THR A 139 3.97 35.96 -26.92
C THR A 139 4.28 35.70 -28.38
N VAL A 140 3.36 36.10 -29.25
CA VAL A 140 3.52 35.96 -30.69
C VAL A 140 3.48 37.32 -31.38
N GLN A 141 4.26 37.45 -32.45
CA GLN A 141 4.15 38.54 -33.42
C GLN A 141 3.85 37.94 -34.79
N GLU A 142 2.68 38.28 -35.34
CA GLU A 142 2.36 37.93 -36.73
C GLU A 142 3.01 38.94 -37.68
N THR A 143 3.73 38.44 -38.68
CA THR A 143 4.40 39.28 -39.69
C THR A 143 3.53 39.43 -40.94
N SER A 144 3.80 40.46 -41.74
CA SER A 144 3.07 40.78 -42.97
C SER A 144 3.07 39.68 -44.04
N GLU A 145 3.95 38.67 -43.91
CA GLU A 145 4.09 37.53 -44.83
C GLU A 145 3.49 36.23 -44.25
N SER A 146 2.55 36.32 -43.30
CA SER A 146 1.98 35.14 -42.60
C SER A 146 3.00 34.34 -41.79
N GLY A 147 4.04 35.00 -41.26
CA GLY A 147 4.97 34.40 -40.31
C GLY A 147 4.48 34.55 -38.87
N LEU A 148 4.78 33.57 -38.02
CA LEU A 148 4.49 33.60 -36.58
C LEU A 148 5.80 33.52 -35.80
N PHE A 149 6.20 34.63 -35.19
CA PHE A 149 7.38 34.67 -34.34
C PHE A 149 7.00 34.49 -32.87
N CYS A 150 7.43 33.39 -32.26
CA CYS A 150 7.06 32.97 -30.91
C CYS A 150 8.20 33.23 -29.92
N THR A 151 7.88 33.85 -28.79
CA THR A 151 8.78 34.01 -27.63
C THR A 151 8.17 33.34 -26.42
N ILE A 152 8.86 32.33 -25.87
CA ILE A 152 8.40 31.54 -24.72
C ILE A 152 8.83 32.23 -23.43
N HIS A 153 7.88 32.48 -22.53
CA HIS A 153 8.14 33.10 -21.23
C HIS A 153 8.26 32.05 -20.12
N SER A 154 8.91 32.41 -19.01
CA SER A 154 9.00 31.56 -17.81
C SER A 154 7.75 31.61 -16.92
N GLN A 155 6.73 32.38 -17.29
CA GLN A 155 5.49 32.50 -16.52
C GLN A 155 4.68 31.20 -16.62
N HIS A 156 4.48 30.55 -15.48
CA HIS A 156 3.65 29.36 -15.35
C HIS A 156 2.20 29.74 -15.09
N ASP A 157 1.28 29.01 -15.71
CA ASP A 157 -0.16 29.14 -15.50
C ASP A 157 -0.83 27.76 -15.60
N ARG A 158 -2.11 27.67 -15.25
CA ARG A 158 -2.93 26.48 -15.45
C ARG A 158 -4.21 26.81 -16.17
N ILE A 159 -4.51 26.05 -17.22
CA ILE A 159 -5.72 26.21 -18.02
C ILE A 159 -6.49 24.89 -18.14
N PRO A 160 -7.84 24.89 -18.26
CA PRO A 160 -8.60 23.69 -18.57
C PRO A 160 -8.15 23.09 -19.90
N ALA A 161 -7.96 21.78 -19.99
CA ALA A 161 -7.50 21.13 -21.23
C ALA A 161 -8.48 21.36 -22.40
N GLN A 162 -9.78 21.46 -22.08
CA GLN A 162 -10.83 21.77 -23.05
C GLN A 162 -10.75 23.18 -23.64
N SER A 163 -9.91 24.08 -23.09
CA SER A 163 -9.68 25.40 -23.70
C SER A 163 -8.73 25.34 -24.91
N LEU A 164 -8.05 24.22 -25.15
CA LEU A 164 -7.14 24.05 -26.28
C LEU A 164 -7.92 23.88 -27.59
N ALA A 165 -7.40 24.50 -28.66
CA ALA A 165 -8.05 24.54 -29.97
C ALA A 165 -7.19 23.95 -31.10
N GLN A 166 -5.91 24.36 -31.21
CA GLN A 166 -5.00 23.89 -32.25
C GLN A 166 -3.72 23.31 -31.64
N ASN A 167 -3.30 22.13 -32.10
CA ASN A 167 -2.00 21.55 -31.73
C ASN A 167 -0.88 22.05 -32.66
N ILE A 168 0.38 21.67 -32.37
CA ILE A 168 1.54 22.10 -33.15
C ILE A 168 1.43 21.76 -34.64
N LEU A 169 0.83 20.62 -35.01
CA LEU A 169 0.72 20.21 -36.41
C LEU A 169 -0.24 21.11 -37.19
N GLU A 170 -1.36 21.49 -36.57
CA GLU A 170 -2.31 22.43 -37.15
C GLU A 170 -1.73 23.85 -37.27
N ILE A 171 -0.93 24.26 -36.28
CA ILE A 171 -0.21 25.54 -36.31
C ILE A 171 0.83 25.52 -37.44
N GLN A 172 1.62 24.45 -37.56
CA GLN A 172 2.59 24.28 -38.65
C GLN A 172 1.92 24.22 -40.03
N ALA A 173 0.74 23.60 -40.14
CA ALA A 173 -0.02 23.61 -41.39
C ALA A 173 -0.52 25.03 -41.76
N THR A 174 -0.69 25.90 -40.78
CA THR A 174 -1.13 27.29 -40.99
C THR A 174 0.04 28.21 -41.38
N TYR A 175 1.18 28.12 -40.69
CA TYR A 175 2.29 29.06 -40.84
C TYR A 175 3.52 28.51 -41.60
N GLY A 176 3.63 27.20 -41.80
CA GLY A 176 4.72 26.56 -42.54
C GLY A 176 6.12 26.92 -42.02
N GLU A 177 7.03 27.26 -42.93
CA GLU A 177 8.38 27.79 -42.61
C GLU A 177 8.35 29.17 -41.93
N GLY A 178 7.18 29.82 -41.89
CA GLY A 178 6.96 31.08 -41.19
C GLY A 178 6.87 30.94 -39.66
N LEU A 179 6.72 29.73 -39.12
CA LEU A 179 6.78 29.49 -37.67
C LEU A 179 8.24 29.56 -37.20
N LYS A 180 8.58 30.60 -36.43
CA LYS A 180 9.92 30.80 -35.88
C LYS A 180 9.87 31.04 -34.39
N PHE A 181 10.88 30.56 -33.67
CA PHE A 181 11.04 30.81 -32.24
C PHE A 181 12.20 31.77 -32.02
N SER A 182 12.09 32.61 -30.99
CA SER A 182 13.19 33.47 -30.55
C SER A 182 14.39 32.64 -30.08
N ASP A 183 15.61 33.12 -30.33
CA ASP A 183 16.87 32.49 -29.88
C ASP A 183 16.97 32.34 -28.35
N TYR A 184 16.18 33.12 -27.60
CA TYR A 184 16.10 33.00 -26.14
C TYR A 184 15.14 31.89 -25.67
N SER A 185 14.39 31.27 -26.59
CA SER A 185 13.44 30.20 -26.26
C SER A 185 14.18 28.88 -26.02
N PRO A 186 13.84 28.11 -24.96
CA PRO A 186 14.48 26.81 -24.73
C PRO A 186 14.23 25.85 -25.90
N CYS A 187 15.30 25.27 -26.44
CA CYS A 187 15.26 24.42 -27.64
C CYS A 187 14.34 23.20 -27.52
N GLN A 188 14.10 22.71 -26.29
CA GLN A 188 13.20 21.59 -26.04
C GLN A 188 11.72 21.87 -26.37
N TYR A 189 11.33 23.15 -26.50
CA TYR A 189 9.96 23.58 -26.81
C TYR A 189 9.77 24.06 -28.25
N THR A 190 10.86 24.16 -29.02
CA THR A 190 10.85 24.69 -30.39
C THR A 190 10.73 23.60 -31.45
N VAL A 191 10.68 22.33 -31.02
CA VAL A 191 10.59 21.16 -31.87
C VAL A 191 9.29 20.40 -31.64
N VAL A 192 8.82 19.70 -32.67
CA VAL A 192 7.70 18.78 -32.56
C VAL A 192 8.10 17.62 -31.65
N ASN A 193 7.20 17.16 -30.77
CA ASN A 193 7.52 16.13 -29.80
C ASN A 193 7.93 14.83 -30.52
N PRO A 194 9.14 14.28 -30.25
CA PRO A 194 9.63 13.06 -30.91
C PRO A 194 8.73 11.84 -30.73
N LEU A 195 7.88 11.81 -29.69
CA LEU A 195 6.93 10.74 -29.47
C LEU A 195 5.88 10.63 -30.59
N ARG A 196 5.63 11.68 -31.37
CA ARG A 196 4.71 11.62 -32.51
C ARG A 196 5.18 10.66 -33.60
N GLU A 197 6.49 10.53 -33.81
CA GLU A 197 7.07 9.56 -34.77
C GLU A 197 6.79 8.11 -34.34
N ILE A 198 6.84 7.86 -33.03
CA ILE A 198 6.55 6.55 -32.43
C ILE A 198 5.05 6.27 -32.47
N SER A 199 4.24 7.28 -32.11
CA SER A 199 2.79 7.15 -31.98
C SER A 199 2.10 6.91 -33.32
N LYS A 200 2.58 7.56 -34.39
CA LYS A 200 1.92 7.58 -35.70
C LYS A 200 0.45 7.96 -35.60
N GLY A 201 0.14 8.91 -34.71
CA GLY A 201 -1.21 9.39 -34.46
C GLY A 201 -2.05 8.55 -33.48
N ARG A 202 -1.48 7.52 -32.85
CA ARG A 202 -2.17 6.72 -31.81
C ARG A 202 -2.06 7.36 -30.42
N PRO A 203 -3.07 7.17 -29.54
CA PRO A 203 -2.97 7.61 -28.15
C PRO A 203 -1.77 7.00 -27.41
N MET A 204 -1.17 7.77 -26.51
CA MET A 204 -0.01 7.33 -25.72
C MET A 204 -0.20 7.57 -24.22
N PHE A 205 0.00 6.53 -23.41
CA PHE A 205 -0.17 6.60 -21.95
C PHE A 205 1.04 6.05 -21.20
N ARG A 206 1.26 6.54 -19.98
CA ARG A 206 2.25 5.97 -19.07
C ARG A 206 1.53 5.44 -17.85
N LEU A 207 1.81 4.19 -17.51
CA LEU A 207 1.30 3.56 -16.31
C LEU A 207 2.41 3.31 -15.31
N ARG A 208 2.08 3.47 -14.04
CA ARG A 208 2.89 3.19 -12.88
C ARG A 208 2.58 1.81 -12.31
N VAL A 209 3.64 1.11 -11.91
CA VAL A 209 3.60 -0.28 -11.42
C VAL A 209 4.13 -0.31 -10.00
N ILE A 210 3.50 -1.11 -9.14
CA ILE A 210 4.00 -1.41 -7.79
C ILE A 210 4.50 -2.86 -7.80
N PRO A 211 5.82 -3.09 -7.91
CA PRO A 211 6.42 -4.42 -7.82
C PRO A 211 6.56 -4.84 -6.37
N TRP A 212 6.26 -6.11 -6.08
CA TRP A 212 6.40 -6.72 -4.78
C TRP A 212 7.15 -8.04 -4.90
N SER A 213 7.98 -8.35 -3.90
CA SER A 213 8.71 -9.61 -3.80
C SER A 213 8.55 -10.19 -2.40
N ASP A 214 8.63 -11.52 -2.30
CA ASP A 214 8.52 -12.24 -1.03
C ASP A 214 9.09 -13.66 -1.08
N ASP A 215 9.55 -14.14 0.07
CA ASP A 215 9.98 -15.52 0.26
C ASP A 215 8.80 -16.38 0.71
N VAL A 216 8.46 -17.36 -0.13
CA VAL A 216 7.30 -18.21 0.08
C VAL A 216 7.70 -19.67 0.06
N SER A 217 6.97 -20.50 0.81
CA SER A 217 7.04 -21.94 0.59
C SER A 217 6.04 -22.34 -0.48
N GLY A 218 6.49 -23.18 -1.41
CA GLY A 218 5.63 -23.89 -2.35
C GLY A 218 4.82 -25.02 -1.71
N ASN A 219 5.03 -25.31 -0.41
CA ASN A 219 4.35 -26.34 0.35
C ASN A 219 3.45 -25.73 1.45
N VAL A 220 2.69 -26.59 2.14
CA VAL A 220 1.93 -26.19 3.33
C VAL A 220 2.87 -25.84 4.51
N SER A 221 4.04 -26.49 4.59
CA SER A 221 5.08 -26.22 5.60
C SER A 221 6.17 -25.29 5.08
N LYS A 222 6.55 -24.26 5.84
CA LYS A 222 7.56 -23.26 5.45
C LYS A 222 8.98 -23.80 5.20
N GLN A 223 9.31 -24.99 5.68
CA GLN A 223 10.71 -25.47 5.72
C GLN A 223 11.24 -26.02 4.38
N TYR A 224 10.36 -26.51 3.50
CA TYR A 224 10.75 -27.16 2.25
C TYR A 224 10.17 -26.40 1.05
N ASN A 225 10.84 -26.48 -0.10
CA ASN A 225 10.37 -25.93 -1.37
C ASN A 225 10.26 -24.39 -1.37
N ALA A 226 11.30 -23.71 -0.90
CA ALA A 226 11.36 -22.25 -0.86
C ALA A 226 11.41 -21.65 -2.27
N HIS A 227 10.66 -20.58 -2.47
CA HIS A 227 10.63 -19.80 -3.69
C HIS A 227 10.69 -18.31 -3.36
N THR A 228 11.26 -17.52 -4.27
CA THR A 228 11.13 -16.06 -4.27
C THR A 228 10.12 -15.68 -5.35
N ASN A 229 8.99 -15.12 -4.94
CA ASN A 229 7.92 -14.69 -5.84
C ASN A 229 8.07 -13.22 -6.20
N VAL A 230 7.68 -12.84 -7.41
CA VAL A 230 7.50 -11.45 -7.83
C VAL A 230 6.08 -11.26 -8.34
N TYR A 231 5.38 -10.30 -7.74
CA TYR A 231 4.05 -9.84 -8.14
C TYR A 231 4.10 -8.37 -8.55
N ILE A 232 3.13 -7.93 -9.36
CA ILE A 232 2.97 -6.53 -9.74
C ILE A 232 1.51 -6.11 -9.63
N THR A 233 1.26 -4.84 -9.33
CA THR A 233 -0.08 -4.22 -9.36
C THR A 233 -0.06 -2.89 -10.11
N ASN A 234 -1.21 -2.50 -10.64
CA ASN A 234 -1.39 -1.28 -11.41
C ASN A 234 -1.68 -0.10 -10.48
N ALA A 235 -0.72 0.82 -10.32
CA ALA A 235 -0.83 1.96 -9.42
C ALA A 235 -1.91 2.99 -9.84
N HIS A 236 -2.50 2.82 -11.02
CA HIS A 236 -3.57 3.66 -11.53
C HIS A 236 -4.97 3.13 -11.17
N LEU A 237 -5.05 2.04 -10.40
CA LEU A 237 -6.31 1.53 -9.89
C LEU A 237 -6.52 1.97 -8.43
N PRO A 238 -7.77 2.25 -8.02
CA PRO A 238 -8.09 2.59 -6.64
C PRO A 238 -7.58 1.53 -5.66
N HIS A 239 -7.01 1.95 -4.54
CA HIS A 239 -6.47 1.06 -3.51
C HIS A 239 -7.49 0.00 -3.06
N ARG A 240 -8.77 0.35 -2.94
CA ARG A 240 -9.85 -0.61 -2.60
C ARG A 240 -9.97 -1.78 -3.59
N MET A 241 -9.58 -1.58 -4.85
CA MET A 241 -9.51 -2.63 -5.86
C MET A 241 -8.19 -3.39 -5.74
N LEU A 242 -7.09 -2.71 -5.46
CA LEU A 242 -5.80 -3.37 -5.23
C LEU A 242 -5.80 -4.27 -3.98
N ALA A 243 -6.71 -4.03 -3.03
CA ALA A 243 -6.97 -4.89 -1.88
C ALA A 243 -7.70 -6.21 -2.21
N GLN A 244 -7.97 -6.49 -3.49
CA GLN A 244 -8.64 -7.70 -3.98
C GLN A 244 -7.68 -8.56 -4.81
N GLU A 245 -7.70 -9.89 -4.61
CA GLU A 245 -6.80 -10.83 -5.31
C GLU A 245 -6.97 -10.79 -6.84
N PHE A 246 -8.15 -10.37 -7.33
CA PHE A 246 -8.43 -10.21 -8.76
C PHE A 246 -7.44 -9.28 -9.46
N PHE A 247 -6.93 -8.26 -8.76
CA PHE A 247 -6.09 -7.20 -9.31
C PHE A 247 -4.59 -7.43 -9.14
N ILE A 248 -4.20 -8.48 -8.40
CA ILE A 248 -2.81 -8.92 -8.37
C ILE A 248 -2.44 -9.54 -9.72
N ARG A 249 -1.22 -9.28 -10.18
CA ARG A 249 -0.66 -9.88 -11.40
C ARG A 249 0.60 -10.65 -11.02
N TYR A 250 0.57 -11.96 -11.22
CA TYR A 250 1.76 -12.79 -11.07
C TYR A 250 2.78 -12.47 -12.16
N CYS A 251 4.04 -12.23 -11.78
CA CYS A 251 5.13 -11.98 -12.70
C CYS A 251 6.04 -13.20 -12.83
N SER A 252 6.73 -13.60 -11.76
CA SER A 252 7.68 -14.72 -11.78
C SER A 252 7.84 -15.39 -10.42
N THR A 253 8.48 -16.55 -10.42
CA THR A 253 8.91 -17.27 -9.21
C THR A 253 10.19 -18.02 -9.52
N SER A 254 11.04 -18.23 -8.51
CA SER A 254 12.23 -19.07 -8.64
C SER A 254 12.63 -19.68 -7.31
N GLN A 255 13.16 -20.90 -7.35
CA GLN A 255 13.78 -21.56 -6.19
C GLN A 255 15.28 -21.21 -6.07
N VAL A 256 15.86 -20.59 -7.10
CA VAL A 256 17.30 -20.37 -7.22
C VAL A 256 17.67 -18.90 -7.49
N ALA A 257 16.82 -18.15 -8.19
CA ALA A 257 17.04 -16.74 -8.47
C ALA A 257 16.42 -15.88 -7.38
N SER A 258 17.24 -15.02 -6.78
CA SER A 258 16.84 -14.00 -5.83
C SER A 258 15.91 -12.95 -6.45
N SER A 259 15.34 -12.08 -5.62
CA SER A 259 14.48 -11.01 -6.08
C SER A 259 15.23 -10.01 -6.96
N SER A 260 16.48 -9.65 -6.58
CA SER A 260 17.32 -8.73 -7.34
C SER A 260 17.60 -9.28 -8.75
N GLU A 261 17.82 -10.59 -8.87
CA GLU A 261 18.01 -11.25 -10.17
C GLU A 261 16.74 -11.24 -11.03
N GLN A 262 15.58 -11.52 -10.42
CA GLN A 262 14.29 -11.48 -11.14
C GLN A 262 13.92 -10.05 -11.56
N PHE A 263 14.29 -9.04 -10.75
CA PHE A 263 14.08 -7.63 -11.09
C PHE A 263 14.90 -7.16 -12.28
N VAL A 264 16.03 -7.79 -12.62
CA VAL A 264 16.74 -7.51 -13.89
C VAL A 264 15.82 -7.75 -15.09
N ALA A 265 15.16 -8.92 -15.14
CA ALA A 265 14.22 -9.24 -16.21
C ALA A 265 12.97 -8.35 -16.18
N LEU A 266 12.48 -7.97 -15.00
CA LEU A 266 11.34 -7.07 -14.86
C LEU A 266 11.66 -5.67 -15.40
N CYS A 267 12.78 -5.08 -14.97
CA CYS A 267 13.16 -3.69 -15.26
C CYS A 267 13.52 -3.46 -16.73
N GLU A 268 13.85 -4.51 -17.50
CA GLU A 268 13.94 -4.43 -18.96
C GLU A 268 12.65 -3.90 -19.62
N ASN A 269 11.49 -4.13 -18.98
CA ASN A 269 10.19 -3.63 -19.44
C ASN A 269 9.93 -2.16 -19.07
N PHE A 270 10.77 -1.56 -18.21
CA PHE A 270 10.61 -0.20 -17.71
C PHE A 270 11.50 0.82 -18.43
N LYS A 271 12.32 0.40 -19.41
CA LYS A 271 13.21 1.28 -20.18
C LYS A 271 12.44 2.34 -20.97
N CYS A 272 13.03 3.54 -21.10
CA CYS A 272 12.40 4.72 -21.71
C CYS A 272 12.00 4.55 -23.19
N ASN A 273 12.67 3.66 -23.92
CA ASN A 273 12.38 3.37 -25.32
C ASN A 273 11.38 2.21 -25.52
N LYS A 274 10.84 1.63 -24.45
CA LYS A 274 9.87 0.52 -24.52
C LYS A 274 8.44 1.04 -24.48
N TRP A 275 7.83 1.14 -25.65
CA TRP A 275 6.39 1.38 -25.84
C TRP A 275 5.72 0.10 -26.31
N THR A 276 4.58 -0.25 -25.72
CA THR A 276 3.81 -1.46 -26.07
C THR A 276 2.46 -1.08 -26.66
N GLU A 277 2.12 -1.73 -27.76
CA GLU A 277 0.83 -1.64 -28.40
C GLU A 277 -0.21 -2.51 -27.68
N THR A 278 -1.40 -1.95 -27.46
CA THR A 278 -2.57 -2.66 -26.95
C THR A 278 -3.86 -2.00 -27.44
N TYR A 279 -5.00 -2.63 -27.17
CA TYR A 279 -6.31 -2.10 -27.48
C TYR A 279 -6.95 -1.55 -26.22
N ASP A 280 -7.40 -0.30 -26.28
CA ASP A 280 -8.20 0.31 -25.22
C ASP A 280 -9.68 0.06 -25.52
N CYS A 281 -10.35 -0.73 -24.70
CA CYS A 281 -11.75 -1.08 -24.93
C CYS A 281 -12.73 0.07 -24.67
N GLU A 282 -12.32 1.16 -24.00
CA GLU A 282 -13.15 2.36 -23.85
C GLU A 282 -13.01 3.31 -25.04
N LEU A 283 -11.78 3.45 -25.56
CA LEU A 283 -11.55 4.27 -26.75
C LEU A 283 -11.98 3.52 -28.02
N ASP A 284 -12.01 2.19 -28.02
CA ASP A 284 -12.23 1.37 -29.23
C ASP A 284 -11.14 1.62 -30.29
N GLU A 285 -9.88 1.74 -29.86
CA GLU A 285 -8.73 1.93 -30.75
C GLU A 285 -7.44 1.32 -30.18
N GLU A 286 -6.43 1.17 -31.05
CA GLU A 286 -5.09 0.76 -30.63
C GLU A 286 -4.32 1.94 -30.05
N ILE A 287 -3.73 1.72 -28.88
CA ILE A 287 -2.96 2.70 -28.12
C ILE A 287 -1.53 2.19 -27.91
N LEU A 288 -0.65 3.11 -27.53
CA LEU A 288 0.67 2.77 -26.98
C LEU A 288 0.71 3.08 -25.49
N PHE A 289 1.34 2.21 -24.71
CA PHE A 289 1.62 2.53 -23.31
C PHE A 289 3.02 2.08 -22.88
N GLN A 290 3.49 2.68 -21.80
CA GLN A 290 4.77 2.38 -21.18
C GLN A 290 4.58 2.17 -19.67
N LEU A 291 5.37 1.27 -19.07
CA LEU A 291 5.37 1.00 -17.64
C LEU A 291 6.57 1.66 -16.94
N ILE A 292 6.34 2.17 -15.73
CA ILE A 292 7.35 2.79 -14.86
C ILE A 292 7.11 2.32 -13.43
N PRO A 293 8.13 1.90 -12.66
CA PRO A 293 7.93 1.52 -11.26
C PRO A 293 7.54 2.74 -10.39
N HIS A 294 6.83 2.51 -9.28
CA HIS A 294 6.37 3.58 -8.38
C HIS A 294 6.94 3.47 -6.97
N PHE A 295 6.74 2.36 -6.27
CA PHE A 295 7.38 2.08 -4.99
C PHE A 295 7.45 0.55 -4.78
N LEU A 296 8.25 0.12 -3.80
CA LEU A 296 8.60 -1.28 -3.54
C LEU A 296 8.14 -1.68 -2.12
N PRO A 297 6.85 -2.00 -1.93
CA PRO A 297 6.42 -2.59 -0.68
C PRO A 297 6.97 -4.02 -0.61
N ALA A 298 7.48 -4.42 0.55
CA ALA A 298 7.84 -5.81 0.85
C ALA A 298 8.08 -5.93 2.36
N ASP A 299 8.40 -7.13 2.82
CA ASP A 299 8.88 -7.30 4.19
C ASP A 299 10.26 -6.66 4.40
N ASN A 300 10.70 -6.56 5.65
CA ASN A 300 11.95 -5.87 5.98
C ASN A 300 13.21 -6.48 5.31
N PRO A 301 13.48 -7.80 5.42
CA PRO A 301 14.56 -8.45 4.70
C PRO A 301 14.55 -8.15 3.19
N GLN A 302 13.39 -8.25 2.56
CA GLN A 302 13.26 -8.07 1.13
C GLN A 302 13.46 -6.61 0.71
N GLN A 303 12.99 -5.64 1.50
CA GLN A 303 13.30 -4.23 1.28
C GLN A 303 14.78 -3.91 1.50
N SER A 304 15.46 -4.58 2.44
CA SER A 304 16.91 -4.46 2.60
C SER A 304 17.67 -4.99 1.38
N GLU A 305 17.32 -6.17 0.85
CA GLU A 305 17.91 -6.69 -0.40
C GLU A 305 17.68 -5.73 -1.59
N THR A 306 16.46 -5.22 -1.70
CA THR A 306 16.03 -4.24 -2.72
C THR A 306 16.83 -2.94 -2.68
N ALA A 307 17.28 -2.52 -1.49
CA ALA A 307 18.07 -1.31 -1.27
C ALA A 307 19.58 -1.58 -1.17
N SER A 308 20.05 -2.80 -1.49
CA SER A 308 21.45 -3.20 -1.35
C SER A 308 22.00 -2.94 0.07
N HIS A 309 21.16 -3.17 1.07
CA HIS A 309 21.40 -2.90 2.49
C HIS A 309 21.67 -4.19 3.27
N ILE A 310 22.62 -4.14 4.20
CA ILE A 310 23.08 -5.30 4.98
C ILE A 310 22.07 -5.82 6.02
N GLY A 311 21.00 -5.08 6.29
CA GLY A 311 20.04 -5.38 7.34
C GLY A 311 20.52 -4.96 8.74
N VAL A 312 20.04 -5.66 9.77
CA VAL A 312 20.22 -5.29 11.18
C VAL A 312 21.66 -5.34 11.70
N ASN A 313 22.54 -6.06 11.00
CA ASN A 313 23.92 -6.29 11.43
C ASN A 313 24.89 -5.14 11.07
N GLY A 314 24.44 -4.16 10.28
CA GLY A 314 25.25 -2.98 9.95
C GLY A 314 25.35 -1.99 11.10
N ARG A 315 26.43 -1.19 11.14
CA ARG A 315 26.49 0.01 12.00
C ARG A 315 25.45 1.04 11.56
N LYS A 316 25.21 1.15 10.25
CA LYS A 316 24.12 1.94 9.66
C LYS A 316 22.98 1.01 9.25
N ASN A 317 22.17 0.62 10.22
CA ASN A 317 21.18 -0.47 10.09
C ASN A 317 19.80 -0.04 9.57
N CYS A 318 19.60 1.24 9.23
CA CYS A 318 18.46 1.67 8.44
C CYS A 318 18.79 1.63 6.94
N ARG A 319 17.84 1.17 6.13
CA ARG A 319 17.96 1.12 4.65
C ARG A 319 17.67 2.45 3.95
N ARG A 320 17.10 3.42 4.69
CA ARG A 320 16.63 4.72 4.18
C ARG A 320 17.56 5.86 4.56
N ASP A 321 18.22 5.75 5.71
CA ASP A 321 19.13 6.76 6.20
C ASP A 321 20.44 6.17 6.75
N LEU A 322 21.33 7.08 7.16
CA LEU A 322 22.62 6.80 7.76
C LEU A 322 22.56 6.83 9.30
N ASN A 323 21.39 6.64 9.90
CA ASN A 323 21.26 6.57 11.35
C ASN A 323 21.85 5.26 11.91
N GLY A 324 22.22 5.28 13.18
CA GLY A 324 22.92 4.20 13.88
C GLY A 324 24.41 4.49 14.12
N GLY A 325 25.15 3.47 14.51
CA GLY A 325 26.54 3.55 14.93
C GLY A 325 26.97 2.31 15.69
N SER A 326 28.10 2.40 16.40
CA SER A 326 28.44 1.40 17.43
C SER A 326 27.39 1.42 18.54
N GLU A 327 27.28 0.32 19.29
CA GLU A 327 26.39 0.25 20.45
C GLU A 327 26.73 1.32 21.48
N ALA A 328 28.02 1.49 21.80
CA ALA A 328 28.51 2.55 22.68
C ALA A 328 28.09 3.95 22.21
N PHE A 329 28.11 4.24 20.90
CA PHE A 329 27.62 5.53 20.39
C PHE A 329 26.12 5.68 20.62
N LYS A 330 25.33 4.65 20.35
CA LYS A 330 23.86 4.68 20.53
C LYS A 330 23.44 4.84 22.00
N GLU A 331 24.32 4.55 22.94
CA GLU A 331 24.11 4.78 24.38
C GLU A 331 24.52 6.20 24.81
N THR A 332 25.21 6.97 23.97
CA THR A 332 25.45 8.41 24.22
C THR A 332 24.18 9.23 24.08
N VAL A 333 24.14 10.42 24.69
CA VAL A 333 23.01 11.34 24.59
C VAL A 333 22.68 11.64 23.13
N ASP A 334 23.68 12.04 22.34
CA ASP A 334 23.49 12.39 20.93
C ASP A 334 23.08 11.18 20.09
N GLY A 335 23.72 10.02 20.32
CA GLY A 335 23.41 8.81 19.57
C GLY A 335 22.05 8.20 19.93
N TYR A 336 21.59 8.35 21.16
CA TYR A 336 20.28 7.88 21.61
C TYR A 336 19.17 8.80 21.08
N GLU A 337 19.33 10.13 21.20
CA GLU A 337 18.41 11.13 20.65
C GLU A 337 18.23 10.96 19.14
N ALA A 338 19.33 10.70 18.42
CA ALA A 338 19.30 10.50 16.97
C ALA A 338 18.36 9.34 16.54
N LEU A 339 18.09 8.33 17.39
CA LEU A 339 17.24 7.20 17.04
C LEU A 339 15.74 7.57 16.93
N TYR A 340 15.34 8.70 17.49
CA TYR A 340 13.95 9.19 17.49
C TYR A 340 13.58 9.97 16.23
N HIS A 341 14.56 10.28 15.37
CA HIS A 341 14.36 11.09 14.17
C HIS A 341 14.96 10.40 12.94
N PRO A 342 14.45 10.66 11.73
CA PRO A 342 15.14 10.28 10.49
C PRO A 342 16.54 10.90 10.43
N GLY A 343 17.54 10.09 10.13
CA GLY A 343 18.91 10.55 9.87
C GLY A 343 19.10 11.09 8.44
N SER A 344 20.36 11.36 8.08
CA SER A 344 20.70 11.76 6.71
C SER A 344 20.29 10.67 5.71
N PRO A 345 19.48 10.98 4.67
CA PRO A 345 19.04 9.99 3.69
C PRO A 345 20.20 9.30 2.99
N ARG A 346 20.03 8.01 2.67
CA ARG A 346 20.93 7.30 1.77
C ARG A 346 20.73 7.78 0.33
N ASN A 347 21.78 7.63 -0.46
CA ASN A 347 21.79 8.03 -1.86
C ASN A 347 22.29 6.85 -2.72
N THR A 348 21.63 6.60 -3.85
CA THR A 348 21.95 5.49 -4.74
C THR A 348 23.37 5.57 -5.30
N GLU A 349 23.85 6.74 -5.69
CA GLU A 349 25.22 6.98 -6.16
C GLU A 349 26.24 6.61 -5.08
N GLN A 350 26.03 7.05 -3.84
CA GLN A 350 26.92 6.69 -2.72
C GLN A 350 26.93 5.19 -2.46
N THR A 351 25.77 4.53 -2.56
CA THR A 351 25.64 3.07 -2.45
C THR A 351 26.42 2.37 -3.58
N ILE A 352 26.30 2.83 -4.82
CA ILE A 352 27.06 2.32 -5.98
C ILE A 352 28.57 2.49 -5.75
N GLN A 353 29.03 3.64 -5.27
CA GLN A 353 30.45 3.87 -4.97
C GLN A 353 30.97 2.93 -3.86
N CYS A 354 30.16 2.66 -2.82
CA CYS A 354 30.51 1.67 -1.80
C CYS A 354 30.65 0.27 -2.41
N ILE A 355 29.74 -0.13 -3.29
CA ILE A 355 29.77 -1.42 -3.99
C ILE A 355 31.03 -1.52 -4.87
N ARG A 356 31.33 -0.48 -5.65
CA ARG A 356 32.55 -0.42 -6.49
C ARG A 356 33.80 -0.60 -5.64
N TRP A 357 33.87 0.10 -4.50
CA TRP A 357 34.99 -0.02 -3.58
C TRP A 357 35.12 -1.44 -3.01
N GLN A 358 34.02 -2.07 -2.62
CA GLN A 358 34.02 -3.45 -2.12
C GLN A 358 34.51 -4.44 -3.18
N ILE A 359 34.05 -4.32 -4.43
CA ILE A 359 34.53 -5.15 -5.55
C ILE A 359 36.02 -4.90 -5.82
N TRP A 360 36.46 -3.64 -5.78
CA TRP A 360 37.87 -3.28 -5.94
C TRP A 360 38.76 -3.88 -4.85
N GLN A 361 38.32 -3.89 -3.59
CA GLN A 361 39.04 -4.55 -2.48
C GLN A 361 39.06 -6.08 -2.65
N ALA A 362 37.98 -6.68 -3.17
CA ALA A 362 37.94 -8.11 -3.48
C ALA A 362 38.95 -8.49 -4.58
N CYS A 363 39.15 -7.63 -5.59
CA CYS A 363 40.19 -7.80 -6.61
C CYS A 363 41.61 -7.82 -6.00
N TYR A 364 41.83 -7.25 -4.81
CA TYR A 364 43.10 -7.31 -4.07
C TYR A 364 43.13 -8.45 -3.02
N GLY A 365 42.11 -9.31 -2.96
CA GLY A 365 42.04 -10.39 -1.98
C GLY A 365 41.77 -9.97 -0.53
N LYS A 366 41.34 -8.73 -0.27
CA LYS A 366 41.09 -8.22 1.10
C LYS A 366 39.68 -8.51 1.58
N GLU A 367 39.41 -9.77 1.90
CA GLU A 367 38.11 -10.23 2.41
C GLU A 367 37.65 -9.45 3.67
N ASP A 368 38.55 -9.21 4.62
CA ASP A 368 38.21 -8.49 5.86
C ASP A 368 37.85 -7.01 5.60
N ALA A 369 38.54 -6.35 4.66
CA ALA A 369 38.24 -4.97 4.29
C ALA A 369 36.85 -4.84 3.63
N VAL A 370 36.44 -5.86 2.87
CA VAL A 370 35.08 -5.93 2.30
C VAL A 370 34.04 -6.06 3.41
N LYS A 371 34.24 -6.98 4.36
CA LYS A 371 33.33 -7.19 5.50
C LYS A 371 33.23 -5.95 6.40
N GLU A 372 34.36 -5.31 6.67
CA GLU A 372 34.41 -4.06 7.45
C GLU A 372 33.69 -2.93 6.72
N SER A 373 33.95 -2.75 5.41
CA SER A 373 33.25 -1.75 4.59
C SER A 373 31.74 -1.96 4.60
N ALA A 374 31.26 -3.19 4.39
CA ALA A 374 29.83 -3.50 4.39
C ALA A 374 29.20 -3.23 5.77
N THR A 375 29.89 -3.58 6.85
CA THR A 375 29.43 -3.34 8.23
C THR A 375 29.40 -1.85 8.57
N ALA A 376 30.43 -1.10 8.19
CA ALA A 376 30.56 0.32 8.51
C ALA A 376 29.56 1.19 7.72
N THR A 377 29.39 0.92 6.42
CA THR A 377 28.50 1.68 5.52
C THR A 377 27.05 1.20 5.56
N GLY A 378 26.83 -0.05 5.99
CA GLY A 378 25.55 -0.73 5.89
C GLY A 378 25.20 -1.20 4.47
N VAL A 379 26.14 -1.12 3.51
CA VAL A 379 25.91 -1.50 2.11
C VAL A 379 26.37 -2.93 1.88
N LYS A 380 25.46 -3.79 1.42
CA LYS A 380 25.75 -5.16 1.00
C LYS A 380 24.80 -5.56 -0.13
N ASP A 381 25.33 -5.64 -1.34
CA ASP A 381 24.56 -5.95 -2.54
C ASP A 381 24.56 -7.45 -2.85
N LYS A 382 23.38 -8.00 -3.16
CA LYS A 382 23.19 -9.43 -3.42
C LYS A 382 23.89 -9.89 -4.70
N ILE A 383 23.83 -9.09 -5.77
CA ILE A 383 24.43 -9.41 -7.07
C ILE A 383 25.95 -9.25 -6.98
N SER A 384 26.44 -8.17 -6.36
CA SER A 384 27.87 -7.93 -6.19
C SER A 384 28.55 -8.95 -5.31
N GLN A 385 27.86 -9.50 -4.30
CA GLN A 385 28.42 -10.54 -3.44
C GLN A 385 28.87 -11.77 -4.25
N TYR A 386 28.12 -12.17 -5.27
CA TYR A 386 28.52 -13.26 -6.17
C TYR A 386 29.88 -12.98 -6.82
N TRP A 387 30.07 -11.76 -7.36
CA TRP A 387 31.32 -11.37 -7.99
C TRP A 387 32.47 -11.23 -7.00
N ILE A 388 32.21 -10.67 -5.82
CA ILE A 388 33.17 -10.56 -4.73
C ILE A 388 33.71 -11.96 -4.36
N ASP A 389 32.84 -12.94 -4.20
CA ASP A 389 33.23 -14.30 -3.83
C ASP A 389 34.12 -14.95 -4.92
N GLN A 390 33.77 -14.77 -6.20
CA GLN A 390 34.58 -15.24 -7.33
C GLN A 390 35.95 -14.54 -7.40
N LEU A 391 35.98 -13.22 -7.20
CA LEU A 391 37.21 -12.43 -7.22
C LEU A 391 38.18 -12.85 -6.10
N LEU A 392 37.68 -13.11 -4.90
CA LEU A 392 38.50 -13.58 -3.78
C LEU A 392 39.13 -14.95 -4.06
N ILE A 393 38.41 -15.85 -4.73
CA ILE A 393 38.93 -17.15 -5.16
C ILE A 393 40.02 -16.95 -6.22
N LYS A 394 39.73 -16.18 -7.27
CA LYS A 394 40.68 -15.92 -8.37
C LYS A 394 41.95 -15.21 -7.90
N PHE A 395 41.84 -14.25 -6.99
CA PHE A 395 43.02 -13.61 -6.40
C PHE A 395 43.88 -14.63 -5.64
N LYS A 396 43.28 -15.53 -4.86
CA LYS A 396 44.03 -16.58 -4.14
C LYS A 396 44.76 -17.51 -5.12
N GLU A 397 44.16 -17.83 -6.26
CA GLU A 397 44.78 -18.63 -7.34
C GLU A 397 45.97 -17.89 -7.97
N HIS A 398 45.77 -16.66 -8.47
CA HIS A 398 46.84 -15.85 -9.06
C HIS A 398 47.97 -15.53 -8.07
N TYR A 399 47.65 -15.25 -6.81
CA TYR A 399 48.64 -15.02 -5.76
C TYR A 399 49.47 -16.29 -5.51
N LYS A 400 48.83 -17.47 -5.50
CA LYS A 400 49.54 -18.74 -5.37
C LYS A 400 50.49 -18.94 -6.55
N GLU A 401 50.02 -18.72 -7.78
CA GLU A 401 50.81 -18.91 -9.00
C GLU A 401 51.97 -17.92 -9.12
N ARG A 402 51.71 -16.63 -8.96
CA ARG A 402 52.69 -15.56 -9.25
C ARG A 402 53.58 -15.19 -8.08
N ILE A 403 53.22 -15.55 -6.84
CA ILE A 403 54.00 -15.16 -5.65
C ILE A 403 54.51 -16.37 -4.87
N LYS A 404 53.66 -17.39 -4.65
CA LYS A 404 54.03 -18.53 -3.77
C LYS A 404 54.68 -19.70 -4.50
N ASN A 405 54.21 -20.05 -5.69
CA ASN A 405 54.63 -21.24 -6.42
C ASN A 405 56.04 -21.06 -6.99
N PRO A 406 57.06 -21.81 -6.54
CA PRO A 406 58.44 -21.64 -7.01
C PRO A 406 58.60 -21.77 -8.53
N ASP A 407 57.77 -22.58 -9.19
CA ASP A 407 57.88 -22.89 -10.62
C ASP A 407 57.25 -21.82 -11.52
N THR A 408 56.27 -21.07 -11.00
CA THR A 408 55.49 -20.10 -11.78
C THR A 408 55.53 -18.68 -11.23
N ARG A 409 56.18 -18.48 -10.07
CA ARG A 409 56.26 -17.16 -9.44
C ARG A 409 57.07 -16.18 -10.27
N ASP A 410 56.76 -14.91 -10.09
CA ASP A 410 57.43 -13.82 -10.76
C ASP A 410 58.96 -13.96 -10.64
N PRO A 411 59.71 -13.95 -11.77
CA PRO A 411 61.15 -14.10 -11.77
C PRO A 411 61.87 -13.08 -10.87
N GLN A 412 61.34 -11.87 -10.72
CA GLN A 412 61.91 -10.83 -9.86
C GLN A 412 61.92 -11.26 -8.38
N LEU A 413 60.98 -12.12 -7.94
CA LEU A 413 60.95 -12.68 -6.59
C LEU A 413 62.00 -13.77 -6.32
N ASN A 414 62.71 -14.23 -7.36
CA ASN A 414 63.82 -15.20 -7.24
C ASN A 414 65.17 -14.54 -6.91
N SER A 415 65.26 -13.21 -6.96
CA SER A 415 66.51 -12.51 -6.72
C SER A 415 67.02 -12.70 -5.29
N LYS A 416 68.27 -13.15 -5.16
CA LYS A 416 68.93 -13.34 -3.85
C LYS A 416 69.20 -12.03 -3.09
N SER A 417 69.22 -10.88 -3.80
CA SER A 417 69.39 -9.55 -3.20
C SER A 417 68.09 -8.96 -2.65
N LEU A 418 66.93 -9.53 -3.00
CA LEU A 418 65.62 -9.01 -2.61
C LEU A 418 65.18 -9.58 -1.25
N LYS A 419 65.31 -8.78 -0.18
CA LYS A 419 64.97 -9.17 1.20
C LYS A 419 64.21 -8.04 1.92
N GLY A 420 63.54 -8.38 3.02
CA GLY A 420 62.84 -7.43 3.88
C GLY A 420 61.80 -6.60 3.12
N ASP A 421 61.86 -5.28 3.28
CA ASP A 421 60.90 -4.34 2.70
C ASP A 421 60.89 -4.34 1.17
N GLY A 422 62.04 -4.53 0.52
CA GLY A 422 62.10 -4.61 -0.95
C GLY A 422 61.30 -5.78 -1.51
N ARG A 423 61.32 -6.93 -0.82
CA ARG A 423 60.50 -8.09 -1.19
C ARG A 423 59.01 -7.81 -0.96
N LYS A 424 58.68 -7.12 0.13
CA LYS A 424 57.30 -6.77 0.47
C LYS A 424 56.70 -5.81 -0.57
N LEU A 425 57.45 -4.78 -0.96
CA LEU A 425 57.03 -3.83 -2.01
C LEU A 425 56.78 -4.53 -3.35
N LEU A 426 57.66 -5.45 -3.76
CA LEU A 426 57.45 -6.21 -4.99
C LEU A 426 56.21 -7.12 -4.92
N VAL A 427 55.95 -7.76 -3.77
CA VAL A 427 54.72 -8.55 -3.57
C VAL A 427 53.47 -7.66 -3.65
N GLU A 428 53.53 -6.44 -3.11
CA GLU A 428 52.45 -5.45 -3.23
C GLU A 428 52.25 -4.98 -4.67
N GLU A 429 53.33 -4.77 -5.42
CA GLU A 429 53.30 -4.42 -6.84
C GLU A 429 52.61 -5.52 -7.67
N ILE A 430 53.07 -6.77 -7.57
CA ILE A 430 52.44 -7.92 -8.26
C ILE A 430 50.97 -8.09 -7.83
N SER A 431 50.66 -7.84 -6.56
CA SER A 431 49.27 -7.89 -6.08
C SER A 431 48.39 -6.81 -6.72
N ARG A 432 48.92 -5.61 -6.99
CA ARG A 432 48.22 -4.53 -7.70
C ARG A 432 48.03 -4.86 -9.18
N GLU A 433 48.99 -5.54 -9.81
CA GLU A 433 48.82 -6.04 -11.19
C GLU A 433 47.68 -7.07 -11.27
N ILE A 434 47.69 -8.05 -10.37
CA ILE A 434 46.58 -9.03 -10.26
C ILE A 434 45.26 -8.30 -10.03
N GLN A 435 45.23 -7.27 -9.17
CA GLN A 435 44.03 -6.48 -8.91
C GLN A 435 43.49 -5.82 -10.18
N LEU A 436 44.35 -5.19 -10.99
CA LEU A 436 43.96 -4.56 -12.25
C LEU A 436 43.46 -5.59 -13.28
N GLU A 437 44.13 -6.74 -13.37
CA GLU A 437 43.68 -7.83 -14.24
C GLU A 437 42.30 -8.37 -13.84
N LEU A 438 42.07 -8.57 -12.54
CA LEU A 438 40.79 -9.04 -12.03
C LEU A 438 39.69 -8.00 -12.17
N TRP A 439 40.01 -6.71 -12.05
CA TRP A 439 39.08 -5.63 -12.37
C TRP A 439 38.69 -5.64 -13.85
N ASN A 440 39.67 -5.72 -14.74
CA ASN A 440 39.43 -5.81 -16.18
C ASN A 440 38.64 -7.08 -16.56
N TRP A 441 38.86 -8.18 -15.83
CA TRP A 441 38.08 -9.39 -15.98
C TRP A 441 36.63 -9.19 -15.56
N VAL A 442 36.37 -8.63 -14.36
CA VAL A 442 35.01 -8.55 -13.83
C VAL A 442 34.14 -7.64 -14.66
N ILE A 443 34.64 -6.48 -15.13
CA ILE A 443 33.85 -5.59 -16.00
C ILE A 443 33.47 -6.25 -17.34
N GLN A 444 34.16 -7.32 -17.76
CA GLN A 444 33.80 -8.09 -18.95
C GLN A 444 32.76 -9.19 -18.67
N GLN A 445 32.33 -9.35 -17.41
CA GLN A 445 31.34 -10.35 -17.01
C GLN A 445 29.92 -9.76 -16.85
N PRO A 446 28.87 -10.59 -16.98
CA PRO A 446 28.86 -11.84 -17.73
C PRO A 446 29.21 -11.58 -19.20
N GLN A 447 30.04 -12.44 -19.77
CA GLN A 447 30.55 -12.29 -21.15
C GLN A 447 29.43 -12.08 -22.18
N GLY A 448 28.34 -12.85 -22.09
CA GLY A 448 27.23 -12.72 -23.04
C GLY A 448 26.44 -11.40 -22.95
N SER A 449 26.52 -10.67 -21.83
CA SER A 449 25.97 -9.32 -21.71
C SER A 449 26.96 -8.30 -22.29
N TYR A 450 28.25 -8.44 -21.96
CA TYR A 450 29.33 -7.59 -22.44
C TYR A 450 29.45 -7.59 -23.97
N GLU A 451 29.36 -8.76 -24.60
CA GLU A 451 29.46 -8.92 -26.06
C GLU A 451 28.33 -8.24 -26.83
N LYS A 452 27.16 -8.01 -26.19
CA LYS A 452 26.04 -7.28 -26.80
C LYS A 452 26.26 -5.77 -26.83
N LEU A 453 27.22 -5.25 -26.06
CA LEU A 453 27.55 -3.82 -26.06
C LEU A 453 28.34 -3.46 -27.30
N ALA A 454 28.01 -2.31 -27.90
CA ALA A 454 28.80 -1.74 -29.00
C ALA A 454 30.25 -1.48 -28.53
N ILE A 455 31.21 -1.51 -29.46
CA ILE A 455 32.64 -1.37 -29.14
C ILE A 455 32.95 -0.07 -28.40
N ASN A 456 32.27 1.02 -28.76
CA ASN A 456 32.47 2.35 -28.15
C ASN A 456 31.47 2.63 -27.01
N ASP A 457 30.73 1.63 -26.54
CA ASP A 457 29.79 1.81 -25.44
C ASP A 457 30.56 2.05 -24.13
N PRO A 458 30.35 3.19 -23.44
CA PRO A 458 31.09 3.52 -22.22
C PRO A 458 30.92 2.48 -21.12
N ARG A 459 29.81 1.72 -21.13
CA ARG A 459 29.52 0.64 -20.17
C ARG A 459 30.46 -0.56 -20.27
N ARG A 460 31.30 -0.63 -21.32
CA ARG A 460 32.36 -1.64 -21.43
C ARG A 460 33.51 -1.41 -20.45
N ASN A 461 33.71 -0.17 -20.00
CA ASN A 461 34.84 0.20 -19.15
C ASN A 461 34.47 0.23 -17.66
N ASP A 462 33.28 -0.26 -17.30
CA ASP A 462 32.76 -0.10 -15.95
C ASP A 462 31.84 -1.25 -15.53
N LEU A 463 31.56 -1.32 -14.23
CA LEU A 463 30.50 -2.15 -13.70
C LEU A 463 29.15 -1.71 -14.26
N ARG A 464 28.25 -2.68 -14.42
CA ARG A 464 26.95 -2.49 -15.05
C ARG A 464 25.80 -2.86 -14.11
N PRO A 465 24.73 -2.05 -14.05
CA PRO A 465 23.54 -2.35 -13.25
C PRO A 465 22.86 -3.61 -13.78
N GLY A 466 22.35 -4.43 -12.88
CA GLY A 466 21.80 -5.77 -13.15
C GLY A 466 22.86 -6.85 -13.29
N ASP A 467 23.97 -6.57 -13.99
CA ASP A 467 25.05 -7.55 -14.18
C ASP A 467 25.93 -7.70 -12.93
N HIS A 468 26.36 -6.58 -12.34
CA HIS A 468 27.36 -6.54 -11.27
C HIS A 468 26.81 -6.09 -9.93
N TYR A 469 25.71 -5.35 -9.94
CA TYR A 469 25.02 -4.85 -8.76
C TYR A 469 23.54 -4.67 -9.06
N ASN A 470 22.73 -4.48 -8.02
CA ASN A 470 21.29 -4.33 -8.12
C ASN A 470 20.85 -3.25 -9.12
N ILE A 471 20.04 -3.65 -10.11
CA ILE A 471 19.53 -2.77 -11.18
C ILE A 471 18.63 -1.64 -10.66
N LEU A 472 18.03 -1.80 -9.48
CA LEU A 472 17.12 -0.81 -8.92
C LEU A 472 17.82 0.47 -8.48
N LEU A 473 19.14 0.45 -8.26
CA LEU A 473 19.91 1.66 -7.94
C LEU A 473 19.96 2.67 -9.10
N GLU A 474 19.65 2.24 -10.33
CA GLU A 474 19.64 3.07 -11.54
C GLU A 474 18.34 2.97 -12.35
N THR A 475 17.34 2.24 -11.85
CA THR A 475 16.07 2.11 -12.56
C THR A 475 15.27 3.40 -12.43
N ARG A 476 14.94 4.05 -13.54
CA ARG A 476 14.14 5.28 -13.54
C ARG A 476 12.78 5.12 -12.84
N GLY A 477 12.26 6.22 -12.31
CA GLY A 477 10.99 6.27 -11.58
C GLY A 477 11.04 5.72 -10.15
N ILE A 478 12.16 5.11 -9.74
CA ILE A 478 12.32 4.54 -8.41
C ILE A 478 13.71 4.80 -7.80
N ASP A 479 13.73 5.10 -6.51
CA ASP A 479 14.89 5.14 -5.64
C ASP A 479 14.65 4.13 -4.51
N PRO A 480 15.40 3.02 -4.39
CA PRO A 480 15.11 1.99 -3.40
C PRO A 480 15.36 2.44 -1.94
N HIS A 481 16.08 3.53 -1.70
CA HIS A 481 16.25 4.11 -0.37
C HIS A 481 15.05 4.98 0.04
N LEU A 482 14.46 5.70 -0.92
CA LEU A 482 13.33 6.58 -0.66
C LEU A 482 11.98 5.87 -0.83
N ASP A 483 11.89 4.90 -1.74
CA ASP A 483 10.65 4.29 -2.22
C ASP A 483 10.39 2.87 -1.71
N THR A 484 10.90 2.56 -0.51
CA THR A 484 10.57 1.35 0.25
C THR A 484 9.78 1.73 1.51
N PRO A 485 8.50 2.12 1.39
CA PRO A 485 7.73 2.65 2.51
C PRO A 485 7.55 1.61 3.63
N GLY A 486 7.37 2.11 4.86
CA GLY A 486 7.18 1.28 6.06
C GLY A 486 5.79 0.62 6.11
N GLU A 487 5.63 -0.54 5.49
CA GLU A 487 4.31 -1.17 5.33
C GLU A 487 3.71 -1.78 6.61
N LEU A 488 2.38 -1.82 6.68
CA LEU A 488 1.62 -2.05 7.92
C LEU A 488 1.71 -3.48 8.49
N LEU A 489 1.94 -4.51 7.67
CA LEU A 489 1.93 -5.89 8.18
C LEU A 489 3.22 -6.23 8.91
N HIS A 490 4.37 -6.07 8.28
CA HIS A 490 5.68 -6.43 8.80
C HIS A 490 6.33 -5.30 9.57
N SER A 491 6.18 -4.03 9.17
CA SER A 491 6.80 -2.92 9.91
C SER A 491 6.03 -2.59 11.18
N TRP A 492 4.70 -2.74 11.19
CA TRP A 492 3.84 -2.41 12.32
C TRP A 492 3.30 -3.64 13.08
N LEU A 493 2.40 -4.45 12.49
CA LEU A 493 1.74 -5.56 13.22
C LEU A 493 2.71 -6.64 13.70
N LEU A 494 3.59 -7.13 12.81
CA LEU A 494 4.63 -8.12 13.12
C LEU A 494 5.93 -7.46 13.63
N GLY A 495 5.86 -6.18 13.97
CA GLY A 495 6.93 -5.39 14.57
C GLY A 495 6.50 -4.88 15.94
N PRO A 496 6.35 -3.55 16.14
CA PRO A 496 5.93 -2.92 17.38
C PRO A 496 4.77 -3.63 18.10
N ASP A 497 3.63 -3.88 17.44
CA ASP A 497 2.45 -4.48 18.11
C ASP A 497 2.75 -5.89 18.65
N LYS A 498 3.42 -6.72 17.85
CA LYS A 498 3.97 -8.01 18.30
C LYS A 498 4.92 -7.87 19.48
N TYR A 499 5.77 -6.85 19.49
CA TYR A 499 6.70 -6.62 20.60
C TYR A 499 5.95 -6.24 21.88
N VAL A 500 4.93 -5.38 21.80
CA VAL A 500 4.09 -5.01 22.97
C VAL A 500 3.40 -6.24 23.52
N TRP A 501 2.80 -7.06 22.65
CA TRP A 501 2.15 -8.31 23.06
C TRP A 501 3.13 -9.28 23.75
N HIS A 502 4.33 -9.44 23.19
CA HIS A 502 5.36 -10.26 23.81
C HIS A 502 5.73 -9.72 25.20
N SER A 503 6.07 -8.43 25.33
CA SER A 503 6.41 -7.82 26.63
C SER A 503 5.28 -7.93 27.65
N THR A 504 4.03 -7.92 27.20
CA THR A 504 2.85 -8.00 28.08
C THR A 504 2.59 -9.41 28.57
N SER A 505 2.57 -10.38 27.65
CA SER A 505 2.19 -11.77 27.95
C SER A 505 3.35 -12.65 28.43
N HIS A 506 4.59 -12.13 28.38
CA HIS A 506 5.76 -12.77 28.92
C HIS A 506 5.67 -12.83 30.44
N GLY A 507 5.81 -14.04 31.01
CA GLY A 507 5.71 -14.26 32.46
C GLY A 507 4.29 -14.41 33.00
N TRP A 508 3.24 -14.30 32.18
CA TRP A 508 1.87 -14.64 32.61
C TRP A 508 1.76 -16.11 33.02
N ASN A 509 1.05 -16.36 34.12
CA ASN A 509 0.63 -17.69 34.55
C ASN A 509 -0.71 -18.07 33.90
N SER A 510 -1.19 -19.30 34.15
CA SER A 510 -2.45 -19.82 33.60
C SER A 510 -3.67 -18.97 33.97
N ASP A 511 -3.66 -18.36 35.15
CA ASP A 511 -4.80 -17.58 35.64
C ASP A 511 -4.91 -16.26 34.88
N TYR A 512 -3.79 -15.57 34.66
CA TYR A 512 -3.75 -14.33 33.88
C TYR A 512 -4.16 -14.58 32.43
N GLU A 513 -3.67 -15.67 31.83
CA GLU A 513 -4.07 -16.09 30.48
C GLU A 513 -5.58 -16.37 30.41
N SER A 514 -6.14 -17.08 31.38
CA SER A 514 -7.56 -17.40 31.45
C SER A 514 -8.42 -16.14 31.61
N ILE A 515 -8.05 -15.25 32.52
CA ILE A 515 -8.75 -13.97 32.76
C ILE A 515 -8.76 -13.13 31.48
N PHE A 516 -7.59 -12.96 30.83
CA PHE A 516 -7.50 -12.20 29.59
C PHE A 516 -8.32 -12.83 28.47
N ALA A 517 -8.28 -14.16 28.33
CA ALA A 517 -9.04 -14.87 27.30
C ALA A 517 -10.54 -14.65 27.44
N VAL A 518 -11.09 -14.77 28.66
CA VAL A 518 -12.53 -14.56 28.91
C VAL A 518 -12.94 -13.12 28.62
N ARG A 519 -12.15 -12.15 29.07
CA ARG A 519 -12.40 -10.72 28.84
C ARG A 519 -12.35 -10.37 27.35
N LEU A 520 -11.30 -10.79 26.64
CA LEU A 520 -11.16 -10.57 25.20
C LEU A 520 -12.29 -11.23 24.41
N GLN A 521 -12.70 -12.45 24.79
CA GLN A 521 -13.82 -13.15 24.14
C GLN A 521 -15.16 -12.43 24.33
N SER A 522 -15.31 -11.68 25.42
CA SER A 522 -16.51 -10.92 25.78
C SER A 522 -16.56 -9.51 25.17
N SER A 523 -15.60 -9.14 24.32
CA SER A 523 -15.56 -7.82 23.67
C SER A 523 -16.77 -7.59 22.76
N CYS A 524 -17.27 -6.35 22.73
CA CYS A 524 -18.22 -5.92 21.71
C CYS A 524 -17.50 -5.81 20.35
N LEU A 525 -18.03 -6.44 19.31
CA LEU A 525 -17.42 -6.46 17.97
C LEU A 525 -18.13 -5.55 16.96
N ASP A 526 -19.26 -4.97 17.34
CA ASP A 526 -20.01 -4.07 16.47
C ASP A 526 -19.15 -2.85 16.11
N GLY A 527 -19.20 -2.43 14.84
CA GLY A 527 -18.34 -1.40 14.29
C GLY A 527 -16.86 -1.77 14.14
N LEU A 528 -16.48 -3.05 14.26
CA LEU A 528 -15.15 -3.54 13.92
C LEU A 528 -15.18 -4.46 12.68
N THR A 529 -14.14 -4.38 11.86
CA THR A 529 -13.95 -5.26 10.69
C THR A 529 -13.06 -6.47 11.01
N ILE A 530 -13.27 -7.10 12.17
CA ILE A 530 -12.53 -8.29 12.61
C ILE A 530 -13.47 -9.47 12.87
N PRO A 531 -13.02 -10.72 12.61
CA PRO A 531 -13.78 -11.88 13.05
C PRO A 531 -13.79 -11.97 14.58
N PRO A 532 -14.76 -12.68 15.19
CA PRO A 532 -14.75 -12.93 16.62
C PRO A 532 -13.41 -13.50 17.09
N PRO A 533 -12.77 -12.88 18.10
CA PRO A 533 -11.48 -13.34 18.58
C PRO A 533 -11.68 -14.76 19.10
N ARG A 534 -10.79 -15.67 18.71
CA ARG A 534 -10.72 -17.00 19.31
C ARG A 534 -9.77 -16.90 20.50
N ALA A 535 -10.22 -16.27 21.58
CA ALA A 535 -9.31 -15.77 22.61
C ALA A 535 -8.50 -16.89 23.30
N GLU A 536 -9.15 -18.01 23.64
CA GLU A 536 -8.45 -19.19 24.18
C GLU A 536 -7.37 -19.73 23.23
N TYR A 537 -7.67 -19.78 21.93
CA TYR A 537 -6.70 -20.17 20.92
C TYR A 537 -5.54 -19.17 20.86
N MET A 538 -5.83 -17.88 20.90
CA MET A 538 -4.81 -16.84 20.90
C MET A 538 -3.89 -16.94 22.12
N MET A 539 -4.42 -17.27 23.31
CA MET A 539 -3.58 -17.49 24.49
C MET A 539 -2.75 -18.77 24.38
N LYS A 540 -3.37 -19.88 23.96
CA LYS A 540 -2.68 -21.15 23.76
C LYS A 540 -1.50 -21.04 22.79
N TYR A 541 -1.61 -20.19 21.78
CA TYR A 541 -0.58 -19.96 20.77
C TYR A 541 -0.03 -18.53 20.81
N LYS A 542 0.06 -17.92 22.01
CA LYS A 542 0.44 -16.50 22.20
C LYS A 542 1.76 -16.09 21.55
N ASN A 543 2.68 -17.03 21.32
CA ASN A 543 3.98 -16.78 20.68
C ASN A 543 3.99 -17.00 19.16
N SER A 544 2.87 -17.43 18.57
CA SER A 544 2.74 -17.76 17.14
C SER A 544 1.53 -17.07 16.50
N LEU A 545 1.18 -15.88 16.99
CA LEU A 545 0.14 -15.04 16.43
C LEU A 545 0.56 -14.47 15.07
N ILE A 546 -0.45 -14.13 14.25
CA ILE A 546 -0.30 -13.59 12.89
C ILE A 546 -1.02 -12.24 12.78
N GLY A 547 -0.85 -11.51 11.68
CA GLY A 547 -1.37 -10.15 11.50
C GLY A 547 -2.83 -9.94 11.91
N LYS A 548 -3.75 -10.86 11.55
CA LYS A 548 -5.17 -10.75 11.94
C LYS A 548 -5.41 -10.80 13.47
N HIS A 549 -4.59 -11.55 14.20
CA HIS A 549 -4.67 -11.63 15.66
C HIS A 549 -4.16 -10.33 16.29
N PHE A 550 -3.06 -9.79 15.76
CA PHE A 550 -2.50 -8.51 16.18
C PHE A 550 -3.47 -7.35 15.92
N LYS A 551 -4.11 -7.29 14.75
CA LYS A 551 -5.24 -6.36 14.50
C LYS A 551 -6.35 -6.46 15.55
N SER A 552 -6.66 -7.66 16.03
CA SER A 552 -7.68 -7.85 17.08
C SER A 552 -7.18 -7.34 18.44
N LEU A 553 -5.94 -7.66 18.80
CA LEU A 553 -5.31 -7.21 20.05
C LEU A 553 -5.15 -5.70 20.10
N GLN A 554 -4.63 -5.07 19.05
CA GLN A 554 -4.47 -3.61 18.96
C GLN A 554 -5.78 -2.86 19.25
N GLN A 555 -6.90 -3.35 18.72
CA GLN A 555 -8.21 -2.71 18.86
C GLN A 555 -8.89 -3.00 20.20
N LEU A 556 -8.59 -4.12 20.87
CA LEU A 556 -9.39 -4.63 21.99
C LEU A 556 -8.61 -4.88 23.28
N ALA A 557 -7.31 -5.17 23.23
CA ALA A 557 -6.55 -5.60 24.39
C ALA A 557 -6.53 -4.56 25.52
N VAL A 558 -6.45 -3.26 25.17
CA VAL A 558 -6.36 -2.15 26.14
C VAL A 558 -7.51 -2.14 27.16
N PHE A 559 -8.70 -2.59 26.77
CA PHE A 559 -9.87 -2.65 27.65
C PHE A 559 -9.75 -3.76 28.72
N HIS A 560 -8.97 -4.79 28.43
CA HIS A 560 -8.98 -6.06 29.16
C HIS A 560 -7.75 -6.29 30.06
N LEU A 561 -6.75 -5.40 29.99
CA LEU A 561 -5.48 -5.50 30.70
C LEU A 561 -5.50 -5.00 32.16
N HIS A 562 -6.65 -4.52 32.65
CA HIS A 562 -6.79 -4.05 34.01
C HIS A 562 -6.46 -5.16 35.03
N GLY A 563 -5.47 -4.92 35.89
CA GLY A 563 -4.95 -5.91 36.84
C GLY A 563 -4.00 -6.97 36.24
N LEU A 564 -3.65 -6.87 34.95
CA LEU A 564 -2.80 -7.84 34.23
C LEU A 564 -1.46 -7.26 33.73
N CYS A 565 -1.28 -5.94 33.74
CA CYS A 565 -0.03 -5.28 33.37
C CYS A 565 0.25 -4.04 34.25
N SER A 566 1.48 -3.53 34.18
CA SER A 566 1.87 -2.27 34.84
C SER A 566 1.26 -1.05 34.14
N SER A 567 1.34 0.12 34.79
CA SER A 567 0.91 1.40 34.21
C SER A 567 1.76 1.79 33.00
N GLN A 568 3.06 1.52 33.00
CA GLN A 568 3.94 1.78 31.86
C GLN A 568 3.52 0.94 30.64
N LEU A 569 3.24 -0.35 30.84
CA LEU A 569 2.74 -1.21 29.76
C LEU A 569 1.36 -0.78 29.28
N LEU A 570 0.46 -0.34 30.17
CA LEU A 570 -0.84 0.19 29.76
C LEU A 570 -0.70 1.45 28.89
N ASN A 571 0.22 2.36 29.24
CA ASN A 571 0.53 3.54 28.43
C ASN A 571 1.08 3.16 27.06
N LEU A 572 1.93 2.14 26.99
CA LEU A 572 2.42 1.60 25.72
C LEU A 572 1.29 1.01 24.87
N TRP A 573 0.33 0.29 25.46
CA TRP A 573 -0.87 -0.19 24.75
C TRP A 573 -1.77 0.95 24.25
N LYS A 574 -1.90 2.03 25.02
CA LYS A 574 -2.62 3.25 24.58
C LYS A 574 -1.95 3.87 23.36
N ALA A 575 -0.64 4.14 23.44
CA ALA A 575 0.11 4.70 22.32
C ALA A 575 0.07 3.80 21.08
N THR A 576 0.17 2.48 21.27
CA THR A 576 0.08 1.48 20.18
C THR A 576 -1.30 1.49 19.54
N GLY A 577 -2.37 1.47 20.32
CA GLY A 577 -3.72 1.47 19.79
C GLY A 577 -4.10 2.78 19.08
N GLU A 578 -3.73 3.93 19.65
CA GLU A 578 -3.98 5.25 19.05
C GLU A 578 -3.24 5.42 17.72
N LEU A 579 -1.93 5.14 17.67
CA LEU A 579 -1.16 5.20 16.43
C LEU A 579 -1.66 4.15 15.41
N GLY A 580 -1.95 2.94 15.87
CA GLY A 580 -2.48 1.88 15.02
C GLY A 580 -3.80 2.24 14.35
N ALA A 581 -4.75 2.89 15.04
CA ALA A 581 -5.97 3.40 14.41
C ALA A 581 -5.69 4.50 13.38
N TYR A 582 -4.68 5.34 13.65
CA TYR A 582 -4.28 6.44 12.78
C TYR A 582 -3.70 5.95 11.45
N LEU A 583 -2.83 4.93 11.49
CA LEU A 583 -2.19 4.35 10.31
C LEU A 583 -3.16 3.66 9.34
N TRP A 584 -4.36 3.29 9.78
CA TRP A 584 -5.36 2.60 8.97
C TRP A 584 -6.40 3.52 8.32
N MET A 585 -6.24 4.84 8.43
CA MET A 585 -7.14 5.78 7.77
C MET A 585 -7.05 5.63 6.25
N PRO A 586 -8.15 5.39 5.53
CA PRO A 586 -8.16 5.27 4.08
C PRO A 586 -8.14 6.62 3.35
N GLU A 587 -8.44 7.72 4.05
CA GLU A 587 -8.59 9.05 3.49
C GLU A 587 -8.01 10.11 4.45
N ILE A 588 -7.34 11.11 3.89
CA ILE A 588 -6.72 12.24 4.60
C ILE A 588 -7.27 13.54 4.00
N ARG A 589 -8.02 14.30 4.80
CA ARG A 589 -8.62 15.60 4.37
C ARG A 589 -7.69 16.79 4.53
N ASN A 590 -6.83 16.75 5.56
CA ASN A 590 -5.85 17.79 5.81
C ASN A 590 -4.51 17.12 6.11
N LEU A 591 -3.61 17.15 5.14
CA LEU A 591 -2.32 16.45 5.24
C LEU A 591 -1.44 17.04 6.35
N ASP A 592 -1.41 18.36 6.51
CA ASP A 592 -0.54 19.02 7.50
C ASP A 592 -0.96 18.68 8.93
N ILE A 593 -2.26 18.79 9.24
CA ILE A 593 -2.79 18.37 10.55
C ILE A 593 -2.56 16.88 10.74
N TYR A 594 -2.79 16.07 9.69
CA TYR A 594 -2.63 14.64 9.79
C TYR A 594 -1.19 14.26 10.16
N LEU A 595 -0.20 14.85 9.49
CA LEU A 595 1.21 14.58 9.71
C LEU A 595 1.72 15.12 11.05
N ALA A 596 1.23 16.28 11.50
CA ALA A 596 1.55 16.80 12.83
C ALA A 596 1.07 15.86 13.94
N ASP A 597 -0.16 15.36 13.83
CA ASP A 597 -0.72 14.38 14.78
C ASP A 597 0.02 13.05 14.72
N LEU A 598 0.32 12.57 13.51
CA LEU A 598 1.08 11.34 13.32
C LEU A 598 2.46 11.42 14.00
N GLN A 599 3.14 12.56 13.90
CA GLN A 599 4.42 12.76 14.55
C GLN A 599 4.29 12.62 16.07
N ILE A 600 3.30 13.27 16.69
CA ILE A 600 3.03 13.16 18.14
C ILE A 600 2.73 11.71 18.52
N LEU A 601 1.97 10.98 17.71
CA LEU A 601 1.63 9.58 17.98
C LEU A 601 2.84 8.64 17.87
N ILE A 602 3.73 8.85 16.90
CA ILE A 602 5.00 8.13 16.79
C ILE A 602 5.88 8.43 18.00
N ASP A 603 6.02 9.71 18.33
CA ASP A 603 6.78 10.19 19.47
C ASP A 603 6.30 9.55 20.78
N ASN A 604 4.98 9.56 21.02
CA ASN A 604 4.37 8.92 22.18
C ASN A 604 4.65 7.42 22.25
N LEU A 605 4.63 6.72 21.10
CA LEU A 605 4.95 5.30 21.06
C LEU A 605 6.41 5.04 21.43
N LEU A 606 7.34 5.81 20.86
CA LEU A 606 8.76 5.65 21.12
C LEU A 606 9.09 5.97 22.59
N ASP A 607 8.53 7.06 23.12
CA ASP A 607 8.72 7.46 24.51
C ASP A 607 8.13 6.40 25.47
N ALA A 608 6.95 5.85 25.17
CA ALA A 608 6.34 4.78 25.96
C ALA A 608 7.14 3.47 25.90
N TRP A 609 7.75 3.15 24.76
CA TRP A 609 8.68 2.02 24.65
C TRP A 609 9.91 2.24 25.51
N ALA A 610 10.47 3.44 25.48
CA ALA A 610 11.67 3.79 26.20
C ALA A 610 11.44 3.82 27.74
N ASP A 611 10.24 4.21 28.16
CA ASP A 611 9.77 4.16 29.56
C ASP A 611 9.62 2.72 30.08
N VAL A 612 9.25 1.77 29.21
CA VAL A 612 9.16 0.33 29.54
C VAL A 612 10.54 -0.34 29.52
N ASP A 613 11.33 -0.10 28.46
CA ASP A 613 12.65 -0.68 28.24
C ASP A 613 13.43 0.16 27.22
N SER A 614 14.26 1.09 27.72
CA SER A 614 15.06 2.04 26.92
C SER A 614 15.98 1.37 25.90
N ARG A 615 16.41 0.12 26.15
CA ARG A 615 17.27 -0.66 25.25
C ARG A 615 16.52 -1.13 24.00
N ARG A 616 15.18 -1.12 23.97
CA ARG A 616 14.39 -1.45 22.77
C ARG A 616 14.59 -0.45 21.64
N ILE A 617 14.79 0.82 21.95
CA ILE A 617 15.06 1.86 20.95
C ILE A 617 16.34 1.54 20.16
N ILE A 618 17.37 1.03 20.85
CA ILE A 618 18.65 0.62 20.24
C ILE A 618 18.52 -0.68 19.43
N THR A 619 17.82 -1.67 19.99
CA THR A 619 17.83 -3.06 19.48
C THR A 619 16.72 -3.37 18.47
N LYS A 620 15.64 -2.59 18.41
CA LYS A 620 14.49 -2.82 17.53
C LYS A 620 14.41 -1.79 16.42
N ILE A 621 15.12 -2.05 15.32
CA ILE A 621 15.15 -1.15 14.15
C ILE A 621 13.77 -0.77 13.59
N LYS A 622 12.77 -1.64 13.73
CA LYS A 622 11.40 -1.35 13.29
C LYS A 622 10.78 -0.14 13.99
N LEU A 623 11.21 0.19 15.21
CA LEU A 623 10.79 1.40 15.90
C LEU A 623 11.32 2.65 15.19
N HIS A 624 12.61 2.64 14.83
CA HIS A 624 13.20 3.73 14.05
C HIS A 624 12.59 3.85 12.65
N VAL A 625 12.24 2.74 11.97
CA VAL A 625 11.57 2.79 10.65
C VAL A 625 10.26 3.58 10.70
N LEU A 626 9.54 3.59 11.83
CA LEU A 626 8.31 4.37 11.99
C LEU A 626 8.53 5.88 11.84
N THR A 627 9.73 6.38 12.17
CA THR A 627 10.05 7.81 12.05
C THR A 627 9.99 8.32 10.62
N HIS A 628 10.03 7.43 9.62
CA HIS A 628 9.87 7.79 8.21
C HIS A 628 8.41 7.77 7.71
N LEU A 629 7.45 7.28 8.50
CA LEU A 629 6.04 7.21 8.08
C LEU A 629 5.43 8.58 7.71
N PRO A 630 5.76 9.70 8.37
CA PRO A 630 5.27 11.01 7.94
C PRO A 630 5.67 11.33 6.50
N GLU A 631 6.92 11.02 6.13
CA GLU A 631 7.39 11.23 4.76
C GLU A 631 6.79 10.21 3.78
N ASP A 632 6.64 8.94 4.18
CA ASP A 632 5.96 7.95 3.33
C ASP A 632 4.52 8.35 3.01
N ILE A 633 3.78 8.83 3.99
CA ILE A 633 2.38 9.20 3.79
C ILE A 633 2.25 10.47 2.95
N ARG A 634 3.15 11.44 3.14
CA ARG A 634 3.25 12.61 2.27
C ARG A 634 3.51 12.21 0.82
N ARG A 635 4.44 11.29 0.58
CA ARG A 635 4.89 10.88 -0.75
C ARG A 635 3.94 9.94 -1.48
N PHE A 636 3.32 8.99 -0.77
CA PHE A 636 2.55 7.90 -1.36
C PHE A 636 1.05 7.91 -1.03
N GLY A 637 0.62 8.76 -0.10
CA GLY A 637 -0.75 8.81 0.41
C GLY A 637 -0.94 7.94 1.65
N PRO A 638 -2.19 7.70 2.08
CA PRO A 638 -2.49 6.93 3.29
C PRO A 638 -1.78 5.56 3.35
N ALA A 639 -1.34 5.16 4.55
CA ALA A 639 -0.47 3.98 4.70
C ALA A 639 -1.10 2.64 4.30
N VAL A 640 -2.44 2.58 4.23
CA VAL A 640 -3.15 1.41 3.70
C VAL A 640 -2.79 1.11 2.24
N ILE A 641 -2.43 2.12 1.44
CA ILE A 641 -2.08 1.98 0.01
C ILE A 641 -0.91 1.01 -0.20
N PHE A 642 0.07 1.02 0.70
CA PHE A 642 1.27 0.19 0.59
C PHE A 642 1.25 -1.02 1.55
N ALA A 643 0.07 -1.41 2.07
CA ALA A 643 -0.08 -2.63 2.85
C ALA A 643 0.13 -3.90 2.00
N THR A 644 0.76 -4.92 2.59
CA THR A 644 1.16 -6.14 1.85
C THR A 644 0.24 -7.35 2.05
N GLU A 645 -0.84 -7.22 2.83
CA GLU A 645 -1.72 -8.35 3.21
C GLU A 645 -2.34 -9.09 2.01
N VAL A 646 -2.70 -8.36 0.95
CA VAL A 646 -3.34 -8.95 -0.24
C VAL A 646 -2.38 -9.86 -1.02
N PHE A 647 -1.09 -9.51 -1.07
CA PHE A 647 -0.05 -10.34 -1.69
C PHE A 647 0.15 -11.64 -0.90
N GLU A 648 0.12 -11.55 0.43
CA GLU A 648 0.17 -12.70 1.33
C GLU A 648 -1.06 -13.61 1.23
N CYS A 649 -2.23 -13.03 0.98
CA CYS A 649 -3.42 -13.80 0.61
C CYS A 649 -3.21 -14.54 -0.72
N PHE A 650 -2.64 -13.88 -1.72
CA PHE A 650 -2.36 -14.47 -3.04
C PHE A 650 -1.31 -15.60 -2.99
N ASN A 651 -0.40 -15.58 -2.01
CA ASN A 651 0.54 -16.68 -1.77
C ASN A 651 -0.18 -18.04 -1.59
N ALA A 652 -1.46 -18.07 -1.19
CA ALA A 652 -2.25 -19.29 -1.16
C ALA A 652 -2.58 -19.84 -2.56
N VAL A 653 -2.89 -18.96 -3.52
CA VAL A 653 -3.15 -19.32 -4.93
C VAL A 653 -1.87 -19.85 -5.57
N PHE A 654 -0.74 -19.18 -5.34
CA PHE A 654 0.57 -19.65 -5.75
C PHE A 654 0.89 -21.05 -5.21
N ARG A 655 0.70 -21.27 -3.90
CA ARG A 655 0.97 -22.56 -3.24
C ARG A 655 0.19 -23.70 -3.88
N LEU A 656 -1.08 -23.49 -4.20
CA LEU A 656 -1.89 -24.49 -4.89
C LEU A 656 -1.33 -24.83 -6.27
N CYS A 657 -0.82 -23.85 -7.02
CA CYS A 657 -0.16 -24.10 -8.31
C CYS A 657 1.14 -24.90 -8.15
N SER A 658 1.93 -24.60 -7.13
CA SER A 658 3.17 -25.32 -6.84
C SER A 658 2.89 -26.79 -6.45
N ILE A 659 1.98 -27.03 -5.51
CA ILE A 659 1.59 -28.37 -5.02
C ILE A 659 1.05 -29.26 -6.14
N LEU A 660 0.35 -28.68 -7.12
CA LEU A 660 -0.25 -29.42 -8.24
C LEU A 660 0.67 -29.55 -9.46
N SER A 661 1.91 -29.06 -9.39
CA SER A 661 2.89 -29.20 -10.47
C SER A 661 3.58 -30.58 -10.44
N ASN A 662 4.30 -30.93 -11.51
CA ASN A 662 5.14 -32.14 -11.52
C ASN A 662 6.52 -31.93 -10.83
N HIS A 663 6.80 -30.70 -10.38
CA HIS A 663 8.04 -30.27 -9.73
C HIS A 663 9.34 -30.40 -10.55
N LEU A 664 9.29 -30.70 -11.86
CA LEU A 664 10.46 -30.78 -12.73
C LEU A 664 10.97 -29.40 -13.18
N ALA A 665 10.05 -28.48 -13.44
CA ALA A 665 10.35 -27.09 -13.77
C ALA A 665 9.37 -26.16 -13.04
N PRO A 666 9.50 -26.00 -11.70
CA PRO A 666 8.48 -25.32 -10.89
C PRO A 666 8.16 -23.91 -11.37
N SER A 667 9.17 -23.12 -11.71
CA SER A 667 8.97 -21.74 -12.22
C SER A 667 8.15 -21.72 -13.51
N ARG A 668 8.43 -22.63 -14.45
CA ARG A 668 7.69 -22.78 -15.70
C ARG A 668 6.25 -23.20 -15.47
N ASP A 669 6.04 -24.27 -14.72
CA ASP A 669 4.73 -24.88 -14.55
C ASP A 669 3.77 -23.95 -13.79
N ILE A 670 4.29 -23.25 -12.77
CA ILE A 670 3.54 -22.24 -12.03
C ILE A 670 3.21 -21.03 -12.92
N ALA A 671 4.17 -20.53 -13.70
CA ALA A 671 3.93 -19.41 -14.61
C ALA A 671 2.85 -19.74 -15.66
N LEU A 672 2.89 -20.96 -16.21
CA LEU A 672 1.88 -21.43 -17.16
C LEU A 672 0.48 -21.55 -16.53
N ALA A 673 0.40 -22.09 -15.30
CA ALA A 673 -0.85 -22.21 -14.56
C ALA A 673 -1.48 -20.84 -14.26
N LEU A 674 -0.70 -19.92 -13.68
CA LEU A 674 -1.15 -18.57 -13.35
C LEU A 674 -1.45 -17.75 -14.61
N GLY A 675 -0.68 -17.92 -15.69
CA GLY A 675 -1.01 -17.32 -16.99
C GLY A 675 -2.34 -17.84 -17.56
N GLY A 676 -2.69 -19.10 -17.30
CA GLY A 676 -4.00 -19.67 -17.60
C GLY A 676 -5.13 -19.06 -16.79
N MET A 677 -4.91 -18.80 -15.50
CA MET A 677 -5.88 -18.12 -14.64
C MET A 677 -6.10 -16.67 -15.08
N GLU A 678 -5.05 -15.95 -15.46
CA GLU A 678 -5.15 -14.59 -16.02
C GLU A 678 -5.98 -14.56 -17.30
N ARG A 679 -5.77 -15.51 -18.22
CA ARG A 679 -6.61 -15.66 -19.43
C ARG A 679 -8.06 -15.91 -19.08
N PHE A 680 -8.32 -16.85 -18.18
CA PHE A 680 -9.68 -17.17 -17.77
C PHE A 680 -10.38 -15.92 -17.20
N LYS A 681 -9.69 -15.21 -16.29
CA LYS A 681 -10.16 -13.96 -15.69
C LYS A 681 -10.53 -12.93 -16.76
N HIS A 682 -9.64 -12.68 -17.72
CA HIS A 682 -9.85 -11.71 -18.81
C HIS A 682 -11.05 -12.07 -19.68
N ILE A 683 -11.20 -13.34 -20.06
CA ILE A 683 -12.30 -13.80 -20.91
C ILE A 683 -13.65 -13.61 -20.21
N ILE A 684 -13.77 -14.07 -18.96
CA ILE A 684 -15.06 -14.07 -18.27
C ILE A 684 -15.50 -12.67 -17.81
N SER A 685 -14.54 -11.77 -17.55
CA SER A 685 -14.84 -10.37 -17.22
C SER A 685 -15.14 -9.51 -18.45
N GLY A 686 -15.11 -10.10 -19.65
CA GLY A 686 -15.46 -9.44 -20.90
C GLY A 686 -14.32 -8.71 -21.59
N GLY A 687 -13.07 -9.06 -21.27
CA GLY A 687 -11.89 -8.52 -21.93
C GLY A 687 -11.80 -8.86 -23.41
N TYR A 688 -11.16 -7.97 -24.15
CA TYR A 688 -10.97 -8.04 -25.59
C TYR A 688 -9.60 -8.62 -25.93
N TRP A 689 -9.52 -9.34 -27.05
CA TRP A 689 -8.28 -9.83 -27.63
C TRP A 689 -8.38 -9.85 -29.15
N ARG A 690 -7.23 -9.84 -29.82
CA ARG A 690 -7.16 -9.86 -31.28
C ARG A 690 -7.37 -11.29 -31.78
N ASP A 691 -8.41 -11.52 -32.55
CA ASP A 691 -8.66 -12.81 -33.17
C ASP A 691 -7.67 -13.05 -34.32
N VAL A 692 -6.92 -14.15 -34.26
CA VAL A 692 -5.86 -14.47 -35.23
C VAL A 692 -6.40 -14.65 -36.65
N LYS A 693 -7.68 -15.07 -36.80
CA LYS A 693 -8.27 -15.34 -38.11
C LYS A 693 -8.83 -14.10 -38.78
N THR A 694 -9.58 -13.30 -38.03
CA THR A 694 -10.27 -12.11 -38.56
C THR A 694 -9.45 -10.83 -38.41
N ASN A 695 -8.39 -10.86 -37.61
CA ASN A 695 -7.57 -9.71 -37.25
C ASN A 695 -8.35 -8.58 -36.55
N ARG A 696 -9.51 -8.90 -35.98
CA ARG A 696 -10.39 -7.96 -35.26
C ARG A 696 -10.32 -8.21 -33.76
N TYR A 697 -10.53 -7.16 -32.98
CA TYR A 697 -10.72 -7.31 -31.54
C TYR A 697 -12.09 -7.92 -31.26
N ILE A 698 -12.09 -9.02 -30.52
CA ILE A 698 -13.30 -9.75 -30.10
C ILE A 698 -13.27 -9.94 -28.59
N CYS A 699 -14.44 -10.22 -28.01
CA CYS A 699 -14.58 -10.59 -26.61
C CYS A 699 -15.46 -11.85 -26.47
N ALA A 700 -15.56 -12.38 -25.26
CA ALA A 700 -16.39 -13.54 -25.00
C ALA A 700 -17.88 -13.28 -25.30
N GLY A 701 -18.57 -14.31 -25.80
CA GLY A 701 -20.01 -14.26 -26.05
C GLY A 701 -20.82 -13.86 -24.80
N VAL A 702 -22.00 -13.27 -25.01
CA VAL A 702 -22.85 -12.72 -23.93
C VAL A 702 -23.09 -13.71 -22.80
N ALA A 703 -23.31 -15.00 -23.10
CA ALA A 703 -23.55 -16.03 -22.09
C ALA A 703 -22.39 -16.18 -21.07
N ILE A 704 -21.14 -16.09 -21.52
CA ILE A 704 -19.97 -16.18 -20.64
C ILE A 704 -19.84 -14.93 -19.77
N ARG A 705 -20.05 -13.74 -20.36
CA ARG A 705 -20.01 -12.47 -19.63
C ARG A 705 -21.11 -12.39 -18.57
N GLU A 706 -22.32 -12.86 -18.89
CA GLU A 706 -23.44 -12.94 -17.95
C GLU A 706 -23.23 -13.99 -16.86
N PHE A 707 -22.53 -15.09 -17.15
CA PHE A 707 -22.16 -16.08 -16.15
C PHE A 707 -21.30 -15.46 -15.04
N PHE A 708 -20.28 -14.68 -15.38
CA PHE A 708 -19.46 -14.00 -14.38
C PHE A 708 -20.27 -13.01 -13.54
N LYS A 709 -21.13 -12.19 -14.17
CA LYS A 709 -21.97 -11.20 -13.46
C LYS A 709 -22.94 -11.81 -12.45
N LYS A 710 -23.54 -12.98 -12.80
CA LYS A 710 -24.58 -13.63 -11.98
C LYS A 710 -24.02 -14.60 -10.95
N ASN A 711 -22.83 -15.14 -11.17
CA ASN A 711 -22.27 -16.19 -10.30
C ASN A 711 -21.37 -15.61 -9.19
N GLN A 712 -21.95 -15.36 -8.03
CA GLN A 712 -21.22 -14.88 -6.85
C GLN A 712 -20.14 -15.86 -6.37
N HIS A 713 -20.26 -17.16 -6.65
CA HIS A 713 -19.24 -18.13 -6.25
C HIS A 713 -17.96 -17.94 -7.06
N VAL A 714 -18.07 -17.76 -8.38
CA VAL A 714 -16.93 -17.49 -9.26
C VAL A 714 -16.29 -16.15 -8.93
N GLN A 715 -17.09 -15.12 -8.66
CA GLN A 715 -16.59 -13.82 -8.20
C GLN A 715 -15.73 -13.96 -6.94
N ARG A 716 -16.25 -14.66 -5.92
CA ARG A 716 -15.49 -14.91 -4.67
C ARG A 716 -14.23 -15.74 -4.89
N GLN A 717 -14.26 -16.75 -5.77
CA GLN A 717 -13.09 -17.57 -6.08
C GLN A 717 -11.98 -16.78 -6.78
N LEU A 718 -12.33 -15.74 -7.53
CA LEU A 718 -11.38 -14.84 -8.17
C LEU A 718 -11.01 -13.64 -7.30
N GLY A 719 -11.49 -13.59 -6.05
CA GLY A 719 -11.27 -12.47 -5.15
C GLY A 719 -11.88 -11.16 -5.65
N TRP A 720 -13.00 -11.19 -6.37
CA TRP A 720 -13.68 -10.00 -6.88
C TRP A 720 -14.95 -9.67 -6.11
N VAL A 721 -15.12 -8.38 -5.77
CA VAL A 721 -16.30 -7.83 -5.07
C VAL A 721 -16.82 -6.59 -5.82
N ASP A 722 -18.14 -6.54 -6.01
CA ASP A 722 -18.84 -5.41 -6.65
C ASP A 722 -19.42 -4.45 -5.61
N ASP A 723 -18.69 -3.40 -5.27
CA ASP A 723 -19.14 -2.39 -4.30
C ASP A 723 -20.30 -1.53 -4.83
N SER A 724 -20.54 -1.50 -6.15
CA SER A 724 -21.59 -0.66 -6.75
C SER A 724 -23.01 -1.07 -6.34
N LYS A 725 -23.15 -2.23 -5.67
CA LYS A 725 -24.43 -2.78 -5.22
C LYS A 725 -24.87 -2.29 -3.83
N ILE A 726 -24.01 -1.61 -3.08
CA ILE A 726 -24.33 -1.14 -1.72
C ILE A 726 -24.77 0.31 -1.79
N THR A 727 -26.03 0.57 -1.42
CA THR A 727 -26.64 1.91 -1.49
C THR A 727 -27.04 2.39 -0.10
N PRO A 728 -26.72 3.64 0.30
CA PRO A 728 -27.15 4.19 1.58
C PRO A 728 -28.67 4.11 1.77
N GLY A 729 -29.10 3.74 2.98
CA GLY A 729 -30.50 3.50 3.34
C GLY A 729 -31.08 2.18 2.85
N GLN A 730 -30.31 1.34 2.14
CA GLN A 730 -30.73 0.00 1.75
C GLN A 730 -30.99 -0.87 2.99
N ILE A 731 -32.12 -1.58 3.00
CA ILE A 731 -32.56 -2.43 4.10
C ILE A 731 -32.67 -3.90 3.71
N LYS A 732 -32.59 -4.79 4.70
CA LYS A 732 -32.93 -6.21 4.54
C LYS A 732 -33.98 -6.62 5.55
N LEU A 733 -35.15 -7.05 5.07
CA LEU A 733 -36.24 -7.55 5.91
C LEU A 733 -35.81 -8.78 6.72
N VAL A 734 -36.37 -8.91 7.92
CA VAL A 734 -36.31 -10.16 8.67
C VAL A 734 -36.99 -11.27 7.86
N PRO A 735 -36.39 -12.47 7.73
CA PRO A 735 -37.03 -13.60 7.07
C PRO A 735 -38.37 -13.92 7.73
N ALA A 736 -39.38 -14.30 6.94
CA ALA A 736 -40.60 -14.84 7.50
C ALA A 736 -40.31 -16.11 8.29
N ASP A 737 -41.04 -16.32 9.37
CA ASP A 737 -40.88 -17.54 10.16
C ASP A 737 -41.18 -18.77 9.29
N ARG A 738 -40.31 -19.79 9.38
CA ARG A 738 -40.36 -20.95 8.47
C ARG A 738 -41.65 -21.77 8.64
N LYS A 739 -42.25 -21.77 9.84
CA LYS A 739 -43.45 -22.55 10.15
C LYS A 739 -44.72 -21.79 9.79
N SER A 740 -44.85 -20.54 10.22
CA SER A 740 -46.03 -19.71 10.02
C SER A 740 -46.07 -19.00 8.66
N ARG A 741 -44.94 -18.93 7.94
CA ARG A 741 -44.74 -18.15 6.70
C ARG A 741 -45.13 -16.66 6.82
N ARG A 742 -45.29 -16.16 8.04
CA ARG A 742 -45.62 -14.75 8.33
C ARG A 742 -44.43 -14.06 8.98
N ARG A 743 -44.34 -12.75 8.80
CA ARG A 743 -43.42 -11.89 9.54
C ARG A 743 -44.16 -11.36 10.77
N VAL A 744 -43.44 -11.27 11.89
CA VAL A 744 -43.92 -10.48 13.03
C VAL A 744 -43.90 -9.01 12.61
N MET A 745 -45.03 -8.35 12.74
CA MET A 745 -45.21 -6.94 12.38
C MET A 745 -45.54 -6.16 13.65
N TYR A 746 -45.21 -4.88 13.66
CA TYR A 746 -45.42 -4.01 14.82
C TYR A 746 -46.45 -2.93 14.49
N CYS A 747 -47.39 -2.69 15.40
CA CYS A 747 -48.22 -1.50 15.37
C CYS A 747 -47.43 -0.32 15.96
N TRP A 748 -47.45 0.84 15.31
CA TRP A 748 -46.69 2.00 15.78
C TRP A 748 -47.11 2.46 17.18
N SER A 749 -48.42 2.43 17.49
CA SER A 749 -48.93 2.77 18.82
C SER A 749 -48.45 1.85 19.94
N GLU A 750 -48.16 0.57 19.64
CA GLU A 750 -47.63 -0.40 20.62
C GLU A 750 -46.15 -0.11 20.88
N LEU A 751 -45.39 0.15 19.82
CA LEU A 751 -43.97 0.52 19.92
C LEU A 751 -43.74 1.80 20.75
N ILE A 752 -44.60 2.81 20.58
CA ILE A 752 -44.51 4.06 21.37
C ILE A 752 -44.75 3.78 22.85
N LYS A 753 -45.74 2.94 23.19
CA LYS A 753 -46.08 2.59 24.58
C LYS A 753 -44.96 1.79 25.23
N ASP A 754 -44.43 0.78 24.55
CA ASP A 754 -43.36 -0.08 25.08
C ASP A 754 -42.05 0.69 25.32
N LEU A 755 -41.82 1.78 24.58
CA LEU A 755 -40.57 2.55 24.60
C LEU A 755 -40.69 3.91 25.30
N ASN A 756 -41.83 4.22 25.92
CA ASN A 756 -42.09 5.52 26.60
C ASN A 756 -41.74 6.76 25.75
N LEU A 757 -42.00 6.70 24.43
CA LEU A 757 -41.71 7.81 23.52
C LEU A 757 -42.72 8.96 23.72
N VAL A 758 -42.24 10.20 23.94
CA VAL A 758 -43.10 11.39 24.02
C VAL A 758 -43.61 11.75 22.62
N ALA A 759 -44.92 11.73 22.41
CA ALA A 759 -45.54 12.15 21.16
C ALA A 759 -45.35 13.66 20.95
N GLY A 760 -44.49 14.07 20.02
CA GLY A 760 -44.35 15.43 19.53
C GLY A 760 -44.36 15.46 18.00
N ASP A 761 -45.30 16.22 17.42
CA ASP A 761 -45.60 16.34 15.97
C ASP A 761 -44.38 16.78 15.14
N SER A 762 -44.04 16.21 13.98
CA SER A 762 -44.76 16.22 12.69
C SER A 762 -44.31 15.07 11.75
N ILE A 763 -43.60 14.07 12.29
CA ILE A 763 -42.98 12.94 11.56
C ILE A 763 -43.44 11.57 12.08
N SER A 764 -44.26 11.56 13.14
CA SER A 764 -44.85 10.34 13.67
C SER A 764 -45.74 9.68 12.60
N PRO A 765 -45.46 8.41 12.25
CA PRO A 765 -46.41 7.60 11.50
C PRO A 765 -47.80 7.61 12.15
N SER A 766 -48.83 7.37 11.35
CA SER A 766 -50.18 7.17 11.90
C SER A 766 -50.15 6.09 12.98
N ALA A 767 -50.90 6.28 14.08
CA ALA A 767 -50.89 5.37 15.22
C ALA A 767 -51.21 3.91 14.84
N GLU A 768 -52.00 3.72 13.78
CA GLU A 768 -52.44 2.43 13.23
C GLU A 768 -51.50 1.86 12.16
N SER A 769 -50.43 2.56 11.79
CA SER A 769 -49.48 2.08 10.78
C SER A 769 -48.79 0.80 11.23
N VAL A 770 -48.67 -0.14 10.29
CA VAL A 770 -48.08 -1.47 10.53
C VAL A 770 -46.70 -1.53 9.90
N TRP A 771 -45.71 -1.98 10.67
CA TRP A 771 -44.30 -1.94 10.31
C TRP A 771 -43.67 -3.33 10.27
N ASN A 772 -42.89 -3.58 9.21
CA ASN A 772 -42.09 -4.79 9.08
C ASN A 772 -40.69 -4.56 9.68
N PRO A 773 -40.16 -5.50 10.47
CA PRO A 773 -38.79 -5.41 10.96
C PRO A 773 -37.75 -5.73 9.88
N CYS A 774 -36.63 -5.04 9.99
CA CYS A 774 -35.43 -5.22 9.18
C CYS A 774 -34.26 -5.69 10.07
N MET A 775 -33.37 -6.48 9.49
CA MET A 775 -32.15 -6.96 10.16
C MET A 775 -31.00 -5.96 10.10
N LEU A 776 -30.97 -5.15 9.04
CA LEU A 776 -29.89 -4.21 8.76
C LEU A 776 -30.39 -3.02 7.93
N VAL A 777 -29.62 -1.94 8.01
CA VAL A 777 -29.68 -0.75 7.17
C VAL A 777 -28.25 -0.40 6.75
N VAL A 778 -28.07 0.17 5.57
CA VAL A 778 -26.77 0.62 5.07
C VAL A 778 -26.56 2.11 5.41
N SER A 779 -25.44 2.47 6.03
CA SER A 779 -25.10 3.86 6.37
C SER A 779 -24.70 4.69 5.13
N ARG A 780 -24.45 6.00 5.30
CA ARG A 780 -23.87 6.84 4.24
C ARG A 780 -22.44 6.45 3.87
N SER A 781 -21.63 6.05 4.84
CA SER A 781 -20.30 5.44 4.64
C SER A 781 -20.34 4.04 4.02
N LYS A 782 -21.53 3.48 3.80
CA LYS A 782 -21.80 2.13 3.24
C LYS A 782 -21.52 0.97 4.19
N ASP A 783 -21.53 1.24 5.50
CA ASP A 783 -21.44 0.22 6.54
C ASP A 783 -22.77 -0.54 6.66
N ILE A 784 -22.67 -1.82 7.04
CA ILE A 784 -23.85 -2.66 7.26
C ILE A 784 -24.22 -2.59 8.74
N CYS A 785 -25.09 -1.65 9.09
CA CYS A 785 -25.53 -1.43 10.47
C CYS A 785 -26.66 -2.39 10.83
N ARG A 786 -26.44 -3.27 11.82
CA ARG A 786 -27.44 -4.24 12.30
C ARG A 786 -28.14 -3.73 13.56
N VAL A 787 -29.25 -4.35 13.92
CA VAL A 787 -29.83 -4.17 15.27
C VAL A 787 -28.76 -4.52 16.33
N GLY A 788 -28.56 -3.63 17.31
CA GLY A 788 -27.48 -3.67 18.30
C GLY A 788 -26.27 -2.80 17.96
N ALA A 789 -26.08 -2.43 16.69
CA ALA A 789 -24.91 -1.68 16.26
C ALA A 789 -24.89 -0.25 16.82
N TRP A 790 -23.69 0.22 17.14
CA TRP A 790 -23.41 1.61 17.49
C TRP A 790 -23.25 2.45 16.24
N VAL A 791 -23.92 3.60 16.19
CA VAL A 791 -23.99 4.44 15.00
C VAL A 791 -23.85 5.92 15.32
N CYS A 792 -23.16 6.62 14.42
CA CYS A 792 -23.06 8.07 14.41
C CYS A 792 -24.13 8.65 13.48
N LEU A 793 -24.82 9.70 13.92
CA LEU A 793 -25.96 10.31 13.21
C LEU A 793 -25.70 11.79 12.98
N GLU A 794 -26.22 12.33 11.87
CA GLU A 794 -26.25 13.77 11.60
C GLU A 794 -27.69 14.29 11.54
N TYR A 795 -27.98 15.32 12.32
CA TYR A 795 -29.27 16.00 12.36
C TYR A 795 -29.32 17.11 11.31
N LYS A 796 -29.88 16.83 10.12
CA LYS A 796 -30.02 17.85 9.07
C LYS A 796 -31.12 18.87 9.35
N ASN A 797 -32.12 18.52 10.17
CA ASN A 797 -33.18 19.42 10.61
C ASN A 797 -33.55 19.12 12.06
N VAL A 798 -33.66 20.16 12.86
CA VAL A 798 -34.15 20.10 14.25
C VAL A 798 -35.53 19.43 14.34
N SER A 799 -36.34 19.58 13.30
CA SER A 799 -37.66 18.98 13.16
C SER A 799 -37.66 17.50 12.75
N SER A 800 -36.52 16.90 12.39
CA SER A 800 -36.47 15.51 11.90
C SER A 800 -36.42 14.44 12.99
N ILE A 801 -36.28 14.83 14.26
CA ILE A 801 -36.05 13.91 15.38
C ILE A 801 -36.82 14.37 16.62
N ILE A 802 -37.47 13.42 17.29
CA ILE A 802 -38.09 13.62 18.61
C ILE A 802 -36.96 13.57 19.66
N ILE A 803 -36.27 14.68 19.91
CA ILE A 803 -35.43 14.90 21.10
C ILE A 803 -36.09 16.00 21.93
N SER A 804 -35.96 15.94 23.26
CA SER A 804 -36.47 17.01 24.13
C SER A 804 -35.92 18.38 23.68
N ALA A 805 -36.81 19.37 23.54
CA ALA A 805 -36.49 20.72 23.04
C ALA A 805 -35.37 21.45 23.80
N LYS A 806 -34.93 20.91 24.94
CA LYS A 806 -33.87 21.43 25.80
C LYS A 806 -32.45 21.22 25.24
N TYR A 807 -32.25 20.23 24.36
CA TYR A 807 -30.92 19.85 23.84
C TYR A 807 -30.51 20.65 22.57
N LEU A 808 -31.50 21.07 21.78
CA LEU A 808 -31.31 21.73 20.49
C LEU A 808 -30.71 23.14 20.54
N LEU A 809 -30.74 23.77 21.71
CA LEU A 809 -30.23 25.13 21.94
C LEU A 809 -28.75 25.15 22.35
N MET A 810 -28.09 24.01 22.55
CA MET A 810 -26.75 23.94 23.16
C MET A 810 -25.66 23.25 22.31
N CYS A 811 -26.01 22.62 21.19
CA CYS A 811 -25.04 21.90 20.35
C CYS A 811 -24.63 22.75 19.14
N SER A 812 -23.33 23.08 19.04
CA SER A 812 -22.75 23.73 17.86
C SER A 812 -22.48 22.77 16.69
N GLN A 813 -22.59 21.46 16.92
CA GLN A 813 -22.46 20.39 15.92
C GLN A 813 -23.69 19.48 15.93
N ASN A 814 -24.22 19.15 14.76
CA ASN A 814 -25.43 18.34 14.56
C ASN A 814 -25.19 16.82 14.67
N ILE A 815 -24.19 16.37 15.44
CA ILE A 815 -23.76 14.97 15.47
C ILE A 815 -24.04 14.33 16.83
N THR A 816 -24.52 13.08 16.85
CA THR A 816 -24.63 12.28 18.09
C THR A 816 -24.20 10.82 17.93
N ALA A 817 -24.03 10.14 19.07
CA ALA A 817 -23.84 8.70 19.19
C ALA A 817 -25.13 8.01 19.64
N ALA A 818 -25.45 6.87 19.03
CA ALA A 818 -26.60 6.06 19.41
C ALA A 818 -26.38 4.56 19.17
N ARG A 819 -27.27 3.72 19.70
CA ARG A 819 -27.30 2.27 19.49
C ARG A 819 -28.62 1.85 18.85
N ILE A 820 -28.58 1.05 17.78
CA ILE A 820 -29.79 0.63 17.06
C ILE A 820 -30.60 -0.37 17.89
N VAL A 821 -31.84 -0.01 18.21
CA VAL A 821 -32.80 -0.86 18.93
C VAL A 821 -33.68 -1.64 17.95
N LYS A 822 -34.25 -0.96 16.94
CA LYS A 822 -35.07 -1.59 15.89
C LYS A 822 -34.90 -0.85 14.56
N ILE A 823 -35.02 -1.59 13.46
CA ILE A 823 -35.08 -1.04 12.10
C ILE A 823 -36.42 -1.48 11.50
N LEU A 824 -37.20 -0.53 11.01
CA LEU A 824 -38.59 -0.74 10.61
C LEU A 824 -38.85 -0.12 9.24
N ILE A 825 -39.69 -0.78 8.43
CA ILE A 825 -40.23 -0.23 7.19
C ILE A 825 -41.74 -0.37 7.15
N GLU A 826 -42.43 0.68 6.73
CA GLU A 826 -43.89 0.70 6.67
C GLU A 826 -44.40 -0.38 5.68
N ASN A 827 -45.43 -1.11 6.09
CA ASN A 827 -45.97 -2.20 5.29
C ASN A 827 -46.57 -1.70 3.97
N GLY A 828 -46.23 -2.36 2.86
CA GLY A 828 -46.73 -2.00 1.53
C GLY A 828 -46.04 -0.79 0.88
N LYS A 829 -45.08 -0.15 1.55
CA LYS A 829 -44.27 0.94 0.97
C LYS A 829 -43.00 0.42 0.28
N SER A 830 -42.45 1.23 -0.62
CA SER A 830 -41.15 0.96 -1.25
C SER A 830 -40.01 1.10 -0.22
N ALA A 831 -38.90 0.41 -0.46
CA ALA A 831 -37.67 0.48 0.35
C ALA A 831 -36.89 1.80 0.18
N ALA A 832 -37.59 2.90 -0.11
CA ALA A 832 -36.98 4.23 -0.12
C ALA A 832 -36.56 4.60 1.32
N PRO A 833 -35.41 5.29 1.52
CA PRO A 833 -34.91 5.65 2.84
C PRO A 833 -35.92 6.42 3.71
N SER A 834 -36.78 7.24 3.07
CA SER A 834 -37.83 8.02 3.73
C SER A 834 -38.95 7.18 4.39
N ASN A 835 -39.13 5.92 3.96
CA ASN A 835 -40.12 4.99 4.51
C ASN A 835 -39.53 4.08 5.60
N VAL A 836 -38.23 4.23 5.89
CA VAL A 836 -37.53 3.49 6.94
C VAL A 836 -37.56 4.34 8.21
N ARG A 837 -37.82 3.69 9.35
CA ARG A 837 -37.71 4.27 10.70
C ARG A 837 -36.75 3.44 11.52
N ILE A 838 -35.80 4.10 12.15
CA ILE A 838 -34.78 3.48 12.98
C ILE A 838 -34.99 4.00 14.40
N LEU A 839 -35.26 3.08 15.32
CA LEU A 839 -35.38 3.37 16.74
C LEU A 839 -34.00 3.19 17.37
N LEU A 840 -33.54 4.21 18.07
CA LEU A 840 -32.16 4.39 18.51
C LEU A 840 -32.12 4.75 19.98
N GLU A 841 -31.29 4.08 20.76
CA GLU A 841 -30.99 4.48 22.13
C GLU A 841 -29.89 5.54 22.11
N HIS A 842 -30.15 6.70 22.70
CA HIS A 842 -29.27 7.86 22.61
C HIS A 842 -28.21 7.87 23.71
N PHE A 843 -26.95 8.14 23.31
CA PHE A 843 -25.83 8.26 24.22
C PHE A 843 -25.20 9.65 24.10
N ARG A 844 -25.07 10.33 25.25
CA ARG A 844 -24.36 11.60 25.33
C ARG A 844 -22.86 11.34 25.35
N ILE A 845 -22.14 12.02 24.46
CA ILE A 845 -20.67 12.09 24.47
C ILE A 845 -20.26 13.17 25.47
N LEU A 846 -19.43 12.82 26.46
CA LEU A 846 -18.91 13.80 27.42
C LEU A 846 -17.83 14.68 26.76
N ASP A 847 -17.65 15.90 27.30
CA ASP A 847 -16.69 16.91 26.83
C ASP A 847 -15.24 16.68 27.32
N HIS A 848 -15.02 15.58 28.02
CA HIS A 848 -13.71 15.14 28.51
C HIS A 848 -13.52 13.65 28.25
N LYS A 849 -12.26 13.23 28.27
CA LYS A 849 -11.84 11.84 28.06
C LYS A 849 -11.81 11.08 29.37
N ASP A 850 -11.90 9.76 29.29
CA ASP A 850 -11.63 8.84 30.39
C ASP A 850 -10.19 8.96 30.89
N GLU A 851 -9.98 9.06 32.20
CA GLU A 851 -8.67 9.27 32.81
C GLU A 851 -7.72 8.08 32.58
N ARG A 852 -8.25 6.86 32.55
CA ARG A 852 -7.45 5.63 32.42
C ARG A 852 -7.05 5.41 30.97
N LEU A 853 -8.03 5.39 30.07
CA LEU A 853 -7.84 5.01 28.67
C LEU A 853 -7.70 6.17 27.69
N ASN A 854 -7.91 7.42 28.10
CA ASN A 854 -7.82 8.60 27.24
C ASN A 854 -8.80 8.56 26.05
N MET A 855 -10.01 8.01 26.26
CA MET A 855 -11.03 7.85 25.23
C MET A 855 -12.31 8.63 25.55
N PRO A 856 -13.07 9.10 24.53
CA PRO A 856 -14.37 9.73 24.75
C PRO A 856 -15.33 8.80 25.49
N ILE A 857 -16.08 9.38 26.44
CA ILE A 857 -17.03 8.64 27.28
C ILE A 857 -18.45 8.81 26.71
N LEU A 858 -19.17 7.72 26.60
CA LEU A 858 -20.58 7.65 26.23
C LEU A 858 -21.42 7.32 27.47
N VAL A 859 -22.42 8.15 27.75
CA VAL A 859 -23.35 7.94 28.87
C VAL A 859 -24.76 7.79 28.32
N ASN A 860 -25.45 6.73 28.75
CA ASN A 860 -26.82 6.47 28.35
C ASN A 860 -27.74 7.61 28.80
N SER A 861 -28.46 8.22 27.86
CA SER A 861 -29.42 9.29 28.17
C SER A 861 -30.80 8.78 28.56
N THR A 862 -31.06 7.48 28.43
CA THR A 862 -32.37 6.81 28.53
C THR A 862 -33.41 7.28 27.50
N GLU A 863 -33.02 8.16 26.57
CA GLU A 863 -33.89 8.67 25.51
C GLU A 863 -33.85 7.74 24.29
N ILE A 864 -35.02 7.53 23.68
CA ILE A 864 -35.14 6.86 22.38
C ILE A 864 -35.35 7.92 21.29
N ILE A 865 -34.50 7.86 20.27
CA ILE A 865 -34.53 8.70 19.07
C ILE A 865 -35.13 7.90 17.92
N VAL A 866 -35.87 8.59 17.05
CA VAL A 866 -36.35 8.04 15.77
C VAL A 866 -35.65 8.75 14.62
N ALA A 867 -34.99 7.99 13.75
CA ALA A 867 -34.28 8.51 12.57
C ALA A 867 -34.75 7.85 11.26
N SER A 868 -34.50 8.53 10.14
CA SER A 868 -34.68 8.00 8.79
C SER A 868 -33.55 7.02 8.41
N GLY A 869 -33.80 6.17 7.41
CA GLY A 869 -32.77 5.29 6.83
C GLY A 869 -31.53 6.02 6.29
N SER A 870 -31.65 7.33 6.01
CA SER A 870 -30.60 8.19 5.48
C SER A 870 -29.76 8.92 6.53
N ASP A 871 -30.10 8.84 7.82
CA ASP A 871 -29.53 9.73 8.84
C ASP A 871 -28.27 9.15 9.50
N ILE A 872 -28.06 7.83 9.36
CA ILE A 872 -26.85 7.16 9.84
C ILE A 872 -25.69 7.52 8.94
N LEU A 873 -24.69 8.19 9.53
CA LEU A 873 -23.45 8.51 8.87
C LEU A 873 -22.59 7.25 8.68
N PHE A 874 -22.26 6.58 9.79
CA PHE A 874 -21.36 5.43 9.86
C PHE A 874 -21.57 4.65 11.17
N ASP A 875 -21.09 3.40 11.24
CA ASP A 875 -21.02 2.64 12.49
C ASP A 875 -19.66 2.81 13.19
N PHE A 876 -19.63 2.58 14.50
CA PHE A 876 -18.39 2.65 15.28
C PHE A 876 -18.37 1.60 16.38
N ASN A 877 -17.23 1.42 17.04
CA ASN A 877 -17.11 0.49 18.17
C ASN A 877 -17.12 1.22 19.50
N ALA A 878 -17.91 0.72 20.45
CA ALA A 878 -17.86 1.12 21.84
C ALA A 878 -17.76 -0.11 22.75
N GLN A 879 -16.95 0.01 23.81
CA GLN A 879 -16.78 -1.03 24.83
C GLN A 879 -17.40 -0.57 26.14
N HIS A 880 -18.03 -1.49 26.86
CA HIS A 880 -18.55 -1.21 28.21
C HIS A 880 -17.41 -0.85 29.17
N ASP A 881 -17.59 0.17 30.02
CA ASP A 881 -16.59 0.55 31.02
C ASP A 881 -16.62 -0.40 32.23
N CYS A 882 -16.19 -1.64 32.00
CA CYS A 882 -16.26 -2.72 32.98
C CYS A 882 -15.51 -2.41 34.28
N VAL A 883 -14.45 -1.60 34.21
CA VAL A 883 -13.62 -1.25 35.37
C VAL A 883 -14.40 -0.32 36.30
N SER A 884 -14.98 0.76 35.76
CA SER A 884 -15.77 1.71 36.55
C SER A 884 -17.06 1.08 37.09
N ALA A 885 -17.68 0.18 36.32
CA ALA A 885 -18.90 -0.52 36.73
C ALA A 885 -18.66 -1.72 37.67
N GLY A 886 -17.40 -2.18 37.83
CA GLY A 886 -17.07 -3.32 38.68
C GLY A 886 -17.52 -4.69 38.15
N CYS A 887 -17.63 -4.84 36.83
CA CYS A 887 -18.07 -6.08 36.17
C CYS A 887 -17.16 -7.28 36.50
N GLN A 888 -17.76 -8.46 36.62
CA GLN A 888 -17.06 -9.68 37.04
C GLN A 888 -17.10 -10.76 35.96
N ILE A 889 -16.15 -11.70 36.03
CA ILE A 889 -16.23 -12.93 35.24
C ILE A 889 -17.26 -13.84 35.90
N GLY A 890 -18.31 -14.16 35.15
CA GLY A 890 -19.36 -15.07 35.54
C GLY A 890 -19.52 -16.21 34.52
N VAL A 891 -20.71 -16.80 34.55
CA VAL A 891 -21.07 -17.95 33.72
C VAL A 891 -22.12 -17.50 32.71
N SER A 892 -21.90 -17.77 31.43
CA SER A 892 -22.88 -17.49 30.38
C SER A 892 -23.93 -18.60 30.26
N ASP A 893 -25.07 -18.29 29.66
CA ASP A 893 -26.09 -19.29 29.28
C ASP A 893 -25.66 -20.16 28.08
N THR A 894 -24.47 -19.92 27.53
CA THR A 894 -23.95 -20.69 26.39
C THR A 894 -23.09 -21.85 26.85
N TYR A 895 -23.36 -23.02 26.30
CA TYR A 895 -22.61 -24.24 26.61
C TYR A 895 -21.32 -24.33 25.80
N VAL A 896 -20.30 -24.94 26.39
CA VAL A 896 -19.06 -25.33 25.71
C VAL A 896 -19.41 -26.44 24.71
N MET A 897 -18.95 -26.28 23.47
CA MET A 897 -19.06 -27.30 22.43
C MET A 897 -17.75 -28.08 22.37
N GLN A 898 -17.81 -29.41 22.50
CA GLN A 898 -16.67 -30.32 22.35
C GLN A 898 -17.02 -31.37 21.31
N GLU A 899 -16.14 -31.61 20.33
CA GLU A 899 -16.37 -32.59 19.24
C GLU A 899 -17.70 -32.37 18.48
N ARG A 900 -18.14 -31.10 18.36
CA ARG A 900 -19.45 -30.70 17.80
C ARG A 900 -20.68 -31.17 18.62
N MET A 901 -20.47 -31.63 19.85
CA MET A 901 -21.52 -31.94 20.82
C MET A 901 -21.60 -30.86 21.90
N GLN A 902 -22.83 -30.53 22.32
CA GLN A 902 -23.07 -29.62 23.44
C GLN A 902 -22.75 -30.35 24.75
N THR A 903 -21.91 -29.74 25.58
CA THR A 903 -21.58 -30.27 26.91
C THR A 903 -22.48 -29.66 27.99
N THR A 904 -22.39 -30.17 29.22
CA THR A 904 -23.03 -29.55 30.40
C THR A 904 -22.21 -28.39 30.99
N LYS A 905 -21.01 -28.12 30.45
CA LYS A 905 -20.15 -27.03 30.90
C LYS A 905 -20.61 -25.72 30.25
N HIS A 906 -20.75 -24.68 31.05
CA HIS A 906 -21.06 -23.34 30.56
C HIS A 906 -19.76 -22.59 30.22
N LYS A 907 -19.83 -21.67 29.24
CA LYS A 907 -18.70 -20.78 28.94
C LYS A 907 -18.63 -19.66 29.96
N ALA A 908 -17.42 -19.31 30.39
CA ALA A 908 -17.20 -18.10 31.17
C ALA A 908 -17.36 -16.85 30.28
N CYS A 909 -17.92 -15.79 30.84
CA CYS A 909 -18.05 -14.49 30.18
C CYS A 909 -17.95 -13.35 31.20
N VAL A 910 -17.73 -12.13 30.72
CA VAL A 910 -17.93 -10.94 31.55
C VAL A 910 -19.44 -10.71 31.71
N VAL A 911 -19.90 -10.52 32.94
CA VAL A 911 -21.28 -10.16 33.26
C VAL A 911 -21.30 -8.68 33.61
N HIS A 912 -22.00 -7.89 32.79
CA HIS A 912 -22.11 -6.44 32.99
C HIS A 912 -23.10 -6.12 34.13
N VAL A 913 -22.70 -5.21 35.01
CA VAL A 913 -23.52 -4.77 36.17
C VAL A 913 -24.61 -3.79 35.75
N ASP A 914 -24.32 -2.95 34.76
CA ASP A 914 -25.22 -1.94 34.20
C ASP A 914 -24.98 -1.73 32.70
N ASP A 915 -25.79 -0.86 32.09
CA ASP A 915 -25.65 -0.36 30.72
C ASP A 915 -25.47 1.17 30.68
N GLY A 916 -24.89 1.76 31.72
CA GLY A 916 -24.88 3.22 31.92
C GLY A 916 -23.74 3.95 31.22
N ARG A 917 -22.56 3.31 31.12
CA ARG A 917 -21.31 3.96 30.69
C ARG A 917 -20.49 3.08 29.73
N TYR A 918 -20.11 3.68 28.61
CA TYR A 918 -19.32 3.07 27.55
C TYR A 918 -18.17 3.98 27.14
N LEU A 919 -17.13 3.41 26.55
CA LEU A 919 -16.00 4.13 25.98
C LEU A 919 -16.03 3.98 24.46
N LEU A 920 -15.96 5.10 23.75
CA LEU A 920 -15.83 5.10 22.29
C LEU A 920 -14.43 4.62 21.94
N ASN A 921 -14.32 3.51 21.22
CA ASN A 921 -13.05 2.86 20.93
C ASN A 921 -12.23 3.64 19.90
N MET A 922 -11.34 4.51 20.36
CA MET A 922 -10.44 5.29 19.50
C MET A 922 -9.32 4.45 18.87
N HIS A 923 -9.17 3.18 19.26
CA HIS A 923 -8.21 2.25 18.68
C HIS A 923 -8.80 1.43 17.53
N ALA A 924 -10.10 1.54 17.25
CA ALA A 924 -10.75 0.87 16.14
C ALA A 924 -10.14 1.32 14.80
N LEU A 925 -9.87 0.36 13.91
CA LEU A 925 -9.33 0.63 12.58
C LEU A 925 -10.43 1.09 11.61
N HIS A 926 -11.63 0.54 11.76
CA HIS A 926 -12.78 0.88 10.95
C HIS A 926 -13.29 2.28 11.31
N ASN A 927 -13.60 3.10 10.30
CA ASN A 927 -14.13 4.46 10.45
C ASN A 927 -13.31 5.40 11.34
N ALA A 928 -12.03 5.11 11.58
CA ALA A 928 -11.14 5.90 12.43
C ALA A 928 -11.06 7.39 12.02
N HIS A 929 -11.09 7.66 10.71
CA HIS A 929 -11.11 9.00 10.12
C HIS A 929 -12.46 9.70 10.33
N LEU A 930 -13.59 9.00 10.11
CA LEU A 930 -14.93 9.54 10.30
C LEU A 930 -15.25 9.85 11.77
N ILE A 931 -14.81 8.99 12.70
CA ILE A 931 -14.94 9.24 14.14
C ILE A 931 -14.23 10.54 14.52
N ARG A 932 -13.01 10.76 14.02
CA ARG A 932 -12.23 11.96 14.33
C ARG A 932 -12.75 13.22 13.67
N GLU A 933 -13.40 13.09 12.52
CA GLU A 933 -14.12 14.18 11.86
C GLU A 933 -15.40 14.55 12.62
N ALA A 934 -16.11 13.55 13.15
CA ALA A 934 -17.37 13.72 13.86
C ALA A 934 -17.23 14.32 15.26
N LEU A 935 -16.07 14.18 15.90
CA LEU A 935 -15.84 14.60 17.28
C LEU A 935 -15.09 15.94 17.35
N PRO A 936 -15.35 16.76 18.39
CA PRO A 936 -14.56 17.94 18.68
C PRO A 936 -13.06 17.64 18.80
N ARG A 937 -12.24 18.56 18.28
CA ARG A 937 -10.78 18.39 18.20
C ARG A 937 -10.12 18.05 19.54
N HIS A 938 -10.56 18.64 20.65
CA HIS A 938 -10.00 18.37 21.99
C HIS A 938 -10.22 16.92 22.47
N LEU A 939 -11.21 16.20 21.93
CA LEU A 939 -11.46 14.79 22.23
C LEU A 939 -10.66 13.82 21.35
N VAL A 940 -9.99 14.32 20.30
CA VAL A 940 -9.32 13.45 19.31
C VAL A 940 -7.88 13.81 19.04
N ALA A 941 -7.45 15.03 19.40
CA ALA A 941 -6.06 15.44 19.27
C ALA A 941 -5.16 14.59 20.16
N PRO A 942 -4.04 14.06 19.62
CA PRO A 942 -3.02 13.43 20.41
C PRO A 942 -2.34 14.49 21.29
N VAL A 943 -1.95 14.08 22.49
CA VAL A 943 -1.23 14.93 23.44
C VAL A 943 0.15 14.30 23.67
N PRO A 944 1.25 15.07 23.58
CA PRO A 944 2.58 14.54 23.89
C PRO A 944 2.65 13.94 25.30
N LEU A 945 3.21 12.74 25.41
CA LEU A 945 3.34 12.01 26.67
C LEU A 945 4.35 12.69 27.62
N LYS A 946 5.38 13.32 27.06
CA LYS A 946 6.42 14.04 27.79
C LYS A 946 6.48 15.48 27.29
N SER A 947 6.57 16.44 28.23
CA SER A 947 6.65 17.87 27.91
C SER A 947 8.03 18.29 27.40
N ASP A 948 9.10 17.68 27.93
CA ASP A 948 10.47 17.83 27.46
C ASP A 948 11.03 16.44 27.13
N ARG A 949 10.94 16.08 25.84
CA ARG A 949 11.35 14.77 25.34
C ARG A 949 12.87 14.62 25.35
N VAL A 950 13.59 15.69 25.01
CA VAL A 950 15.06 15.66 24.92
C VAL A 950 15.67 15.42 26.30
N GLU A 951 15.14 16.08 27.33
CA GLU A 951 15.59 15.83 28.70
C GLU A 951 15.23 14.41 29.19
N PHE A 952 14.05 13.92 28.84
CA PHE A 952 13.67 12.53 29.11
C PHE A 952 14.65 11.53 28.46
N HIS A 953 15.00 11.74 27.18
CA HIS A 953 15.95 10.87 26.47
C HIS A 953 17.36 10.92 27.07
N LYS A 954 17.82 12.10 27.51
CA LYS A 954 19.11 12.25 28.22
C LYS A 954 19.17 11.39 29.48
N GLN A 955 18.11 11.40 30.29
CA GLN A 955 18.02 10.62 31.51
C GLN A 955 18.07 9.11 31.22
N LEU A 956 17.37 8.66 30.18
CA LEU A 956 17.40 7.26 29.73
C LEU A 956 18.78 6.84 29.21
N SER A 957 19.42 7.68 28.39
CA SER A 957 20.79 7.43 27.89
C SER A 957 21.79 7.30 29.04
N ALA A 958 21.73 8.16 30.05
CA ALA A 958 22.58 8.06 31.23
C ALA A 958 22.40 6.72 31.98
N SER A 959 21.16 6.21 32.07
CA SER A 959 20.89 4.92 32.71
C SER A 959 21.48 3.73 31.95
N LEU A 960 21.50 3.79 30.61
CA LEU A 960 22.03 2.73 29.76
C LEU A 960 23.54 2.57 29.94
N GLN A 961 24.27 3.69 30.04
CA GLN A 961 25.73 3.71 30.22
C GLN A 961 26.21 3.15 31.57
N VAL A 962 25.36 3.19 32.61
CA VAL A 962 25.68 2.66 33.94
C VAL A 962 25.45 1.14 34.02
N SER A 963 24.65 0.58 33.10
CA SER A 963 24.28 -0.84 33.07
C SER A 963 25.14 -1.71 32.12
N GLY A 964 26.08 -1.10 31.40
CA GLY A 964 26.94 -1.73 30.39
C GLY A 964 28.25 -2.30 30.90
#